data_AF-K4R000-F1
#
_entry.id   AF-K4R000-F1
#
_cell.length_a   1.000
_cell.length_b   1.000
_cell.length_c   1.000
_cell.angle_alpha   90.00
_cell.angle_beta   90.00
_cell.angle_gamma   90.00
#
_symmetry.space_group_name_H-M   'P 1'
#
loop_
_entity.id
_entity.type
_entity.pdbx_description
1 polymer ?
#
loop_
_entity_poly.entity_id
_entity_poly.type
_entity_poly.pdbx_seq_one_letter_code
_entity_poly.pdbx_strand_id
1 'polypeptide(L)'
;MSTPDQPADLSYVDKASGSLRTFRPSGTEAMVRLPSDATGATVDHLVEARPLLSVSQGYNLDRGFAAVYLNPAADTDAAALTAEPDVLGSLPVMIDEHGASRYFVPGEFTVRFRADVDRERAERIVAEHGSSVALAQRTPGYYTLRIPEGAELFATIREFSALDEVRFAEPSEAGFNDAQPYLPDEPDFERLWGLRNTGQAVDGVPGTAGVDIGVTEAWDHTRGHRDVIVAVIDTGCDLDHPDLAANILPRGAEDWDFSDAGDPVPEDDNGHGTHCAGTIAAADNDLGVIGVAPDCRLMPLRVNLTAGMNQNRADAIDYVRRQSLDHRDRRYVVNCSWRANGDHAGIRTAIQDAAAAGVVICFAAGNANTNTDVTPQFPGVYPEVIAVAALDSADRRAPFSNFGTNVDVSAPGVTVWSTHLNGNHRFLDGTSMASPHVAGVAALVWSRNLELTGDQVRRIVESSCDDVEADNPGFAGMLGRGRVNAHRAVTSPLIHPAPAPAGTDLTGDGRADLVGFGDAGVWVALNKGDGTFAGPKLMVQNFAYSAGGWRTQKHPRMLADLTGDNRADLVGFGDAGVWISLNNGSGSFRDPRLVVENFAYVAGGWRVEKHPRFLADLTGDRRADIIGFGEAGAWVSLNRGNATFAAPQLMVPNFGYTAGGWRVEKHPRFLADLTGDRRADIVGFGDKGVWVSLNNGDGTFQGPQLVVENFGYDAGGWRVEKHPRFLADLTGDGRADIVGFGYAGVWVSLNNGDGTFQGPQLVVENFGYDAGGWRVEKHPRFLADLTGDGRADIVGFGYAGVWAALNNGDGTFQGPQLVVENFGHDAGGWRIEKHPRFLADLTGDRSADIVGFGYAGVWEALNGGKGAFGDPLLVVRNLGHDAGGWRVERHPRFVVGRV
;
A
#
# COMPACT_ATOMS: atom_id res chain seq x y z
N MET A 1 31.41 19.65 36.87
CA MET A 1 30.39 20.38 36.10
C MET A 1 30.52 19.90 34.66
N SER A 2 29.81 18.82 34.32
CA SER A 2 29.70 18.33 32.94
C SER A 2 28.52 19.05 32.31
N THR A 3 28.77 19.70 31.19
CA THR A 3 27.75 20.26 30.29
C THR A 3 26.83 19.14 29.80
N PRO A 4 25.51 19.22 29.98
CA PRO A 4 24.56 18.42 29.19
C PRO A 4 24.45 19.03 27.78
N ASP A 5 24.16 18.20 26.77
CA ASP A 5 24.05 18.53 25.34
C ASP A 5 25.34 18.58 24.49
N GLN A 6 26.16 17.54 24.57
CA GLN A 6 26.83 17.07 23.34
C GLN A 6 26.23 15.74 22.90
N PRO A 7 25.79 15.59 21.63
CA PRO A 7 25.32 14.31 21.12
C PRO A 7 26.43 13.26 21.22
N ALA A 8 26.07 12.03 21.56
CA ALA A 8 27.02 10.92 21.65
C ALA A 8 27.75 10.75 20.30
N ASP A 9 29.08 10.74 20.32
CA ASP A 9 29.90 10.54 19.13
C ASP A 9 29.87 9.06 18.72
N LEU A 10 28.97 8.74 17.78
CA LEU A 10 28.76 7.43 17.18
C LEU A 10 29.63 7.23 15.92
N SER A 11 30.90 7.63 16.00
CA SER A 11 31.85 7.47 14.90
C SER A 11 33.16 6.80 15.33
N TYR A 12 33.85 6.17 14.40
CA TYR A 12 35.24 5.71 14.58
C TYR A 12 36.01 5.80 13.26
N VAL A 13 37.33 5.89 13.32
CA VAL A 13 38.17 5.82 12.13
C VAL A 13 38.54 4.36 11.89
N ASP A 14 38.17 3.83 10.73
CA ASP A 14 38.71 2.57 10.23
C ASP A 14 40.20 2.77 9.97
N LYS A 15 41.04 2.25 10.87
CA LYS A 15 42.49 2.41 10.80
C LYS A 15 43.10 1.74 9.57
N ALA A 16 42.45 0.71 9.02
CA ALA A 16 42.97 0.02 7.85
C ALA A 16 42.74 0.84 6.56
N SER A 17 41.61 1.54 6.44
CA SER A 17 41.29 2.37 5.27
C SER A 17 41.60 3.86 5.44
N GLY A 18 41.70 4.34 6.68
CA GLY A 18 41.75 5.76 7.04
C GLY A 18 40.39 6.47 6.97
N SER A 19 39.29 5.75 6.72
CA SER A 19 37.96 6.32 6.56
C SER A 19 37.30 6.58 7.90
N LEU A 20 36.72 7.78 8.09
CA LEU A 20 35.81 8.03 9.20
C LEU A 20 34.49 7.31 8.93
N ARG A 21 34.10 6.40 9.83
CA ARG A 21 32.80 5.74 9.83
C ARG A 21 31.89 6.45 10.81
N THR A 22 30.76 6.95 10.33
CA THR A 22 29.78 7.66 11.15
C THR A 22 28.44 6.94 11.09
N PHE A 23 27.78 6.84 12.25
CA PHE A 23 26.49 6.18 12.37
C PHE A 23 25.47 7.11 13.02
N ARG A 24 24.20 6.88 12.72
CA ARG A 24 23.07 7.52 13.43
C ARG A 24 22.10 6.46 13.94
N PRO A 25 21.42 6.66 15.08
CA PRO A 25 20.37 5.75 15.54
C PRO A 25 19.20 5.66 14.54
N SER A 26 18.58 4.49 14.40
CA SER A 26 17.39 4.27 13.56
C SER A 26 16.09 4.81 14.19
N GLY A 27 16.02 4.83 15.53
CA GLY A 27 14.87 5.31 16.31
C GLY A 27 13.68 4.35 16.36
N THR A 28 13.71 3.23 15.64
CA THR A 28 12.61 2.26 15.55
C THR A 28 12.98 0.88 16.06
N GLU A 29 14.28 0.58 16.14
CA GLU A 29 14.79 -0.74 16.52
C GLU A 29 15.96 -0.58 17.49
N ALA A 30 16.11 -1.55 18.39
CA ALA A 30 17.25 -1.67 19.28
C ALA A 30 17.81 -3.08 19.26
N MET A 31 19.13 -3.17 19.37
CA MET A 31 19.84 -4.38 19.72
C MET A 31 19.92 -4.46 21.24
N VAL A 32 19.50 -5.58 21.82
CA VAL A 32 19.61 -5.85 23.26
C VAL A 32 20.56 -7.02 23.50
N ARG A 33 21.33 -6.92 24.58
CA ARG A 33 22.17 -8.00 25.10
C ARG A 33 21.43 -8.69 26.24
N LEU A 34 21.40 -10.00 26.21
CA LEU A 34 20.67 -10.85 27.14
C LEU A 34 21.63 -11.61 28.07
N PRO A 35 21.17 -12.05 29.26
CA PRO A 35 21.88 -12.98 30.12
C PRO A 35 22.29 -14.28 29.41
N SER A 36 23.36 -14.91 29.87
CA SER A 36 23.87 -16.17 29.30
C SER A 36 22.92 -17.37 29.49
N ASP A 37 21.92 -17.25 30.36
CA ASP A 37 20.87 -18.22 30.63
C ASP A 37 19.52 -17.85 29.98
N ALA A 38 19.49 -16.85 29.09
CA ALA A 38 18.29 -16.44 28.38
C ALA A 38 17.70 -17.58 27.50
N THR A 39 16.37 -17.69 27.50
CA THR A 39 15.60 -18.67 26.73
C THR A 39 14.62 -17.97 25.78
N GLY A 40 13.90 -18.71 24.92
CA GLY A 40 12.81 -18.13 24.11
C GLY A 40 11.78 -17.40 24.97
N ALA A 41 11.44 -17.95 26.14
CA ALA A 41 10.54 -17.31 27.09
C ALA A 41 11.07 -15.98 27.66
N THR A 42 12.40 -15.81 27.73
CA THR A 42 13.02 -14.52 28.11
C THR A 42 12.77 -13.46 27.04
N VAL A 43 12.82 -13.85 25.76
CA VAL A 43 12.53 -12.96 24.63
C VAL A 43 11.04 -12.64 24.56
N ASP A 44 10.18 -13.64 24.77
CA ASP A 44 8.72 -13.44 24.80
C ASP A 44 8.33 -12.49 25.95
N HIS A 45 8.90 -12.67 27.14
CA HIS A 45 8.69 -11.76 28.27
C HIS A 45 9.14 -10.34 27.95
N LEU A 46 10.27 -10.19 27.26
CA LEU A 46 10.79 -8.90 26.81
C LEU A 46 9.84 -8.22 25.80
N VAL A 47 9.21 -8.99 24.90
CA VAL A 47 8.22 -8.49 23.92
C VAL A 47 6.86 -8.18 24.58
N GLU A 48 6.44 -8.96 25.57
CA GLU A 48 5.17 -8.78 26.28
C GLU A 48 5.21 -7.63 27.31
N ALA A 49 6.41 -7.31 27.82
CA ALA A 49 6.64 -6.10 28.58
C ALA A 49 6.30 -4.88 27.69
N ARG A 50 5.50 -3.95 28.22
CA ARG A 50 4.81 -2.93 27.41
C ARG A 50 5.63 -1.81 26.71
N PRO A 51 6.97 -1.80 26.64
CA PRO A 51 7.66 -0.87 25.72
C PRO A 51 8.12 -1.46 24.38
N LEU A 52 7.88 -2.75 24.08
CA LEU A 52 8.35 -3.38 22.83
C LEU A 52 7.19 -3.94 21.98
N LEU A 53 7.37 -3.96 20.66
CA LEU A 53 6.31 -4.38 19.71
C LEU A 53 6.44 -5.84 19.25
N SER A 54 7.68 -6.28 19.00
CA SER A 54 8.03 -7.63 18.52
C SER A 54 9.55 -7.72 18.32
N VAL A 55 10.05 -8.93 18.06
CA VAL A 55 11.40 -9.16 17.52
C VAL A 55 11.46 -8.60 16.09
N SER A 56 12.48 -7.79 15.77
CA SER A 56 12.56 -7.07 14.49
C SER A 56 13.21 -7.86 13.36
N GLN A 57 14.32 -8.52 13.65
CA GLN A 57 15.06 -9.34 12.67
C GLN A 57 15.28 -10.77 13.16
N GLY A 58 15.45 -10.96 14.48
CA GLY A 58 15.73 -12.26 15.09
C GLY A 58 16.50 -12.12 16.40
N TYR A 59 16.83 -13.27 17.01
CA TYR A 59 17.64 -13.35 18.21
C TYR A 59 18.63 -14.51 18.14
N ASN A 60 19.71 -14.45 18.93
CA ASN A 60 20.68 -15.51 19.08
C ASN A 60 20.99 -15.70 20.57
N LEU A 61 20.38 -16.72 21.18
CA LEU A 61 20.51 -16.98 22.62
C LEU A 61 21.90 -17.50 22.99
N ASP A 62 22.55 -18.27 22.11
CA ASP A 62 23.92 -18.76 22.32
C ASP A 62 24.95 -17.62 22.43
N ARG A 63 24.70 -16.51 21.73
CA ARG A 63 25.49 -15.28 21.83
C ARG A 63 24.88 -14.21 22.74
N GLY A 64 23.69 -14.46 23.30
CA GLY A 64 23.01 -13.59 24.24
C GLY A 64 22.61 -12.24 23.65
N PHE A 65 21.93 -12.20 22.49
CA PHE A 65 21.39 -10.95 21.94
C PHE A 65 20.06 -11.14 21.21
N ALA A 66 19.29 -10.05 21.08
CA ALA A 66 18.09 -9.96 20.27
C ALA A 66 17.97 -8.59 19.58
N ALA A 67 17.36 -8.55 18.39
CA ALA A 67 16.95 -7.31 17.74
C ALA A 67 15.44 -7.12 17.94
N VAL A 68 15.03 -5.96 18.47
CA VAL A 68 13.64 -5.70 18.88
C VAL A 68 13.12 -4.37 18.33
N TYR A 69 11.83 -4.31 18.03
CA TYR A 69 11.12 -3.07 17.69
C TYR A 69 10.78 -2.27 18.94
N LEU A 70 11.15 -0.99 18.95
CA LEU A 70 10.77 -0.04 19.99
C LEU A 70 9.31 0.38 19.80
N ASN A 71 8.51 0.39 20.87
CA ASN A 71 7.12 0.85 20.81
C ASN A 71 7.07 2.40 20.81
N PRO A 72 6.66 3.04 19.70
CA PRO A 72 6.63 4.50 19.60
C PRO A 72 5.58 5.15 20.52
N ALA A 73 4.59 4.38 20.97
CA ALA A 73 3.55 4.85 21.88
C ALA A 73 3.97 4.81 23.37
N ALA A 74 5.12 4.18 23.68
CA ALA A 74 5.63 4.03 25.04
C ALA A 74 6.74 5.04 25.40
N ASP A 75 7.08 5.97 24.51
CA ASP A 75 8.17 6.94 24.68
C ASP A 75 9.48 6.27 25.14
N THR A 76 9.75 5.07 24.64
CA THR A 76 10.90 4.25 25.04
C THR A 76 12.00 4.35 23.99
N ASP A 77 13.14 4.92 24.37
CA ASP A 77 14.35 4.87 23.56
C ASP A 77 15.16 3.59 23.83
N ALA A 78 16.13 3.29 22.97
CA ALA A 78 16.96 2.10 23.15
C ALA A 78 17.64 2.07 24.53
N ALA A 79 18.07 3.24 25.05
CA ALA A 79 18.79 3.32 26.32
C ALA A 79 17.91 2.90 27.51
N ALA A 80 16.62 3.22 27.48
CA ALA A 80 15.63 2.85 28.49
C ALA A 80 15.47 1.34 28.64
N LEU A 81 15.74 0.54 27.59
CA LEU A 81 15.66 -0.93 27.67
C LEU A 81 16.65 -1.54 28.65
N THR A 82 17.74 -0.83 28.98
CA THR A 82 18.71 -1.30 29.97
C THR A 82 18.16 -1.31 31.41
N ALA A 83 16.98 -0.72 31.63
CA ALA A 83 16.27 -0.80 32.90
C ALA A 83 15.48 -2.10 33.07
N GLU A 84 15.28 -2.87 31.99
CA GLU A 84 14.58 -4.15 32.04
C GLU A 84 15.45 -5.23 32.72
N PRO A 85 14.87 -6.07 33.60
CA PRO A 85 15.63 -7.06 34.37
C PRO A 85 16.43 -8.05 33.52
N ASP A 86 15.92 -8.33 32.31
CA ASP A 86 16.46 -9.32 31.39
C ASP A 86 17.37 -8.71 30.30
N VAL A 87 17.77 -7.44 30.43
CA VAL A 87 18.62 -6.72 29.47
C VAL A 87 19.93 -6.27 30.12
N LEU A 88 21.05 -6.84 29.65
CA LEU A 88 22.40 -6.54 30.12
C LEU A 88 23.06 -5.34 29.41
N GLY A 89 22.39 -4.77 28.43
CA GLY A 89 22.89 -3.67 27.61
C GLY A 89 22.04 -3.50 26.37
N SER A 90 21.94 -2.28 25.88
CA SER A 90 21.13 -1.94 24.72
C SER A 90 21.90 -0.96 23.83
N LEU A 91 21.59 -0.99 22.54
CA LEU A 91 22.10 -0.03 21.57
C LEU A 91 21.05 0.14 20.48
N PRO A 92 20.74 1.37 20.03
CA PRO A 92 19.86 1.52 18.88
C PRO A 92 20.49 0.84 17.67
N VAL A 93 19.66 0.26 16.80
CA VAL A 93 20.13 -0.16 15.49
C VAL A 93 20.67 1.07 14.77
N MET A 94 21.87 0.94 14.20
CA MET A 94 22.59 2.06 13.62
C MET A 94 22.33 2.14 12.13
N ILE A 95 22.33 3.33 11.56
CA ILE A 95 22.28 3.56 10.12
C ILE A 95 23.66 4.10 9.70
N ASP A 96 24.29 3.44 8.74
CA ASP A 96 25.57 3.88 8.19
C ASP A 96 25.44 5.00 7.16
N GLU A 97 26.58 5.51 6.69
CA GLU A 97 26.69 6.57 5.68
C GLU A 97 26.04 6.24 4.32
N HIS A 98 25.74 4.96 4.08
CA HIS A 98 25.07 4.48 2.88
C HIS A 98 23.58 4.19 3.10
N GLY A 99 23.06 4.47 4.30
CA GLY A 99 21.67 4.25 4.66
C GLY A 99 21.33 2.80 5.02
N ALA A 100 22.33 1.94 5.21
CA ALA A 100 22.10 0.55 5.61
C ALA A 100 21.99 0.43 7.14
N SER A 101 21.03 -0.38 7.60
CA SER A 101 20.92 -0.77 9.01
C SER A 101 22.08 -1.67 9.42
N ARG A 102 22.71 -1.35 10.55
CA ARG A 102 23.83 -2.05 11.17
C ARG A 102 23.44 -2.48 12.57
N TYR A 103 23.53 -3.77 12.82
CA TYR A 103 23.05 -4.39 14.05
C TYR A 103 24.22 -4.68 14.98
N PHE A 104 24.74 -3.64 15.63
CA PHE A 104 25.89 -3.78 16.52
C PHE A 104 25.48 -4.36 17.87
N VAL A 105 26.24 -5.35 18.33
CA VAL A 105 26.00 -6.03 19.60
C VAL A 105 26.40 -5.09 20.76
N PRO A 106 25.49 -4.76 21.69
CA PRO A 106 25.78 -3.83 22.77
C PRO A 106 26.97 -4.30 23.63
N GLY A 107 27.93 -3.40 23.83
CA GLY A 107 29.11 -3.64 24.67
C GLY A 107 30.16 -4.58 24.07
N GLU A 108 30.10 -4.87 22.77
CA GLU A 108 31.00 -5.81 22.11
C GLU A 108 31.63 -5.20 20.85
N PHE A 109 32.94 -5.38 20.71
CA PHE A 109 33.71 -4.87 19.57
C PHE A 109 34.76 -5.89 19.16
N THR A 110 35.30 -5.74 17.95
CA THR A 110 36.33 -6.64 17.43
C THR A 110 37.61 -5.86 17.20
N VAL A 111 38.74 -6.44 17.60
CA VAL A 111 40.09 -5.88 17.46
C VAL A 111 41.00 -6.87 16.77
N ARG A 112 41.74 -6.38 15.79
CA ARG A 112 42.89 -7.10 15.24
C ARG A 112 44.18 -6.38 15.57
N PHE A 113 45.07 -7.05 16.29
CA PHE A 113 46.45 -6.59 16.50
C PHE A 113 47.31 -6.84 15.25
N ARG A 114 48.40 -6.08 15.12
CA ARG A 114 49.39 -6.30 14.07
C ARG A 114 50.05 -7.68 14.22
N ALA A 115 50.56 -8.20 13.11
CA ALA A 115 51.13 -9.55 13.05
C ALA A 115 52.40 -9.72 13.90
N ASP A 116 53.10 -8.63 14.24
CA ASP A 116 54.28 -8.60 15.10
C ASP A 116 53.97 -8.50 16.60
N VAL A 117 52.70 -8.37 16.98
CA VAL A 117 52.24 -8.36 18.37
C VAL A 117 51.86 -9.79 18.76
N ASP A 118 52.63 -10.41 19.65
CA ASP A 118 52.32 -11.75 20.13
C ASP A 118 51.08 -11.78 21.05
N ARG A 119 50.57 -13.00 21.29
CA ARG A 119 49.35 -13.23 22.07
C ARG A 119 49.45 -12.67 23.48
N GLU A 120 50.58 -12.86 24.16
CA GLU A 120 50.75 -12.43 25.56
C GLU A 120 50.76 -10.90 25.66
N ARG A 121 51.39 -10.23 24.69
CA ARG A 121 51.35 -8.77 24.58
C ARG A 121 49.95 -8.27 24.23
N ALA A 122 49.25 -8.90 23.29
CA ALA A 122 47.88 -8.52 22.92
C ALA A 122 46.92 -8.64 24.12
N GLU A 123 46.92 -9.76 24.84
CA GLU A 123 46.07 -9.97 26.01
C GLU A 123 46.42 -9.02 27.16
N ARG A 124 47.72 -8.67 27.35
CA ARG A 124 48.12 -7.61 28.29
C ARG A 124 47.54 -6.25 27.92
N ILE A 125 47.61 -5.85 26.65
CA ILE A 125 47.06 -4.57 26.19
C ILE A 125 45.55 -4.52 26.42
N VAL A 126 44.84 -5.62 26.13
CA VAL A 126 43.39 -5.75 26.41
C VAL A 126 43.10 -5.51 27.89
N ALA A 127 43.84 -6.15 28.79
CA ALA A 127 43.68 -6.00 30.23
C ALA A 127 44.07 -4.60 30.75
N GLU A 128 45.13 -4.00 30.21
CA GLU A 128 45.59 -2.63 30.55
C GLU A 128 44.51 -1.58 30.22
N HIS A 129 43.67 -1.83 29.21
CA HIS A 129 42.54 -0.97 28.82
C HIS A 129 41.20 -1.43 29.43
N GLY A 130 41.22 -2.33 30.42
CA GLY A 130 40.03 -2.76 31.16
C GLY A 130 39.02 -3.58 30.35
N SER A 131 39.35 -3.96 29.12
CA SER A 131 38.51 -4.82 28.27
C SER A 131 38.76 -6.30 28.58
N SER A 132 37.86 -7.18 28.18
CA SER A 132 38.01 -8.64 28.35
C SER A 132 37.78 -9.40 27.04
N VAL A 133 38.44 -10.55 26.89
CA VAL A 133 38.30 -11.38 25.68
C VAL A 133 37.01 -12.18 25.77
N ALA A 134 36.04 -11.88 24.89
CA ALA A 134 34.84 -12.69 24.70
C ALA A 134 35.15 -13.93 23.84
N LEU A 135 35.91 -13.73 22.77
CA LEU A 135 36.28 -14.80 21.84
C LEU A 135 37.62 -14.48 21.17
N ALA A 136 38.56 -15.42 21.25
CA ALA A 136 39.73 -15.43 20.39
C ALA A 136 39.35 -16.02 19.02
N GLN A 137 39.51 -15.24 17.96
CA GLN A 137 39.15 -15.68 16.61
C GLN A 137 40.19 -16.66 16.06
N ARG A 138 39.81 -17.45 15.05
CA ARG A 138 40.72 -18.41 14.39
C ARG A 138 41.94 -17.73 13.76
N THR A 139 41.80 -16.46 13.37
CA THR A 139 42.90 -15.63 12.86
C THR A 139 43.77 -15.14 14.01
N PRO A 140 45.10 -15.41 14.02
CA PRO A 140 45.99 -14.94 15.09
C PRO A 140 45.94 -13.42 15.26
N GLY A 141 45.90 -12.98 16.52
CA GLY A 141 45.83 -11.56 16.89
C GLY A 141 44.45 -10.92 16.68
N TYR A 142 43.42 -11.68 16.31
CA TYR A 142 42.04 -11.18 16.12
C TYR A 142 41.14 -11.65 17.25
N TYR A 143 40.46 -10.72 17.91
CA TYR A 143 39.67 -10.99 19.11
C TYR A 143 38.35 -10.23 19.05
N THR A 144 37.28 -10.87 19.50
CA THR A 144 36.06 -10.17 19.95
C THR A 144 36.22 -9.89 21.43
N LEU A 145 36.04 -8.63 21.80
CA LEU A 145 36.28 -8.10 23.14
C LEU A 145 34.99 -7.49 23.70
N ARG A 146 34.84 -7.57 25.03
CA ARG A 146 33.85 -6.79 25.79
C ARG A 146 34.49 -5.49 26.26
N ILE A 147 33.72 -4.41 26.18
CA ILE A 147 34.14 -3.12 26.71
C ILE A 147 34.23 -3.16 28.25
N PRO A 148 34.98 -2.23 28.87
CA PRO A 148 34.99 -2.08 30.32
C PRO A 148 33.59 -1.77 30.87
N GLU A 149 33.32 -2.16 32.12
CA GLU A 149 32.05 -1.86 32.78
C GLU A 149 31.81 -0.35 32.86
N GLY A 150 30.64 0.09 32.38
CA GLY A 150 30.25 1.50 32.34
C GLY A 150 30.93 2.34 31.23
N ALA A 151 31.70 1.72 30.33
CA ALA A 151 32.28 2.41 29.18
C ALA A 151 31.29 2.52 28.00
N GLU A 152 31.59 3.44 27.07
CA GLU A 152 30.83 3.64 25.83
C GLU A 152 31.51 2.94 24.65
N LEU A 153 30.73 2.18 23.86
CA LEU A 153 31.24 1.30 22.80
C LEU A 153 32.17 2.01 21.81
N PHE A 154 31.70 3.12 21.22
CA PHE A 154 32.48 3.85 20.21
C PHE A 154 33.69 4.59 20.81
N ALA A 155 33.62 4.99 22.08
CA ALA A 155 34.77 5.58 22.76
C ALA A 155 35.89 4.55 22.95
N THR A 156 35.56 3.35 23.43
CA THR A 156 36.53 2.25 23.57
C THR A 156 37.12 1.83 22.23
N ILE A 157 36.31 1.80 21.16
CA ILE A 157 36.83 1.53 19.80
C ILE A 157 37.85 2.58 19.37
N ARG A 158 37.58 3.87 19.61
CA ARG A 158 38.54 4.95 19.29
C ARG A 158 39.84 4.83 20.08
N GLU A 159 39.77 4.45 21.36
CA GLU A 159 40.95 4.20 22.20
C GLU A 159 41.82 3.07 21.62
N PHE A 160 41.23 1.92 21.30
CA PHE A 160 41.96 0.82 20.68
C PHE A 160 42.50 1.17 19.30
N SER A 161 41.72 1.87 18.47
CA SER A 161 42.17 2.33 17.15
C SER A 161 43.36 3.30 17.23
N ALA A 162 43.54 4.01 18.34
CA ALA A 162 44.70 4.90 18.53
C ALA A 162 46.02 4.16 18.83
N LEU A 163 45.98 2.89 19.25
CA LEU A 163 47.18 2.13 19.64
C LEU A 163 47.99 1.67 18.43
N ASP A 164 49.31 1.90 18.43
CA ASP A 164 50.21 1.49 17.35
C ASP A 164 50.23 -0.02 17.12
N GLU A 165 49.98 -0.81 18.16
CA GLU A 165 49.87 -2.27 18.12
C GLU A 165 48.60 -2.77 17.44
N VAL A 166 47.54 -1.95 17.35
CA VAL A 166 46.24 -2.32 16.77
C VAL A 166 46.22 -2.00 15.28
N ARG A 167 45.81 -2.99 14.48
CA ARG A 167 45.61 -2.87 13.03
C ARG A 167 44.24 -2.27 12.71
N PHE A 168 43.18 -2.70 13.39
CA PHE A 168 41.86 -2.08 13.37
C PHE A 168 41.06 -2.46 14.62
N ALA A 169 40.11 -1.61 14.99
CA ALA A 169 39.05 -1.89 15.95
C ALA A 169 37.72 -1.39 15.38
N GLU A 170 36.65 -2.18 15.52
CA GLU A 170 35.32 -1.87 14.98
C GLU A 170 34.21 -2.53 15.83
N PRO A 171 32.96 -2.04 15.78
CA PRO A 171 31.84 -2.68 16.49
C PRO A 171 31.66 -4.15 16.06
N SER A 172 31.29 -5.03 16.99
CA SER A 172 30.86 -6.37 16.64
C SER A 172 29.45 -6.31 16.06
N GLU A 173 29.25 -6.87 14.88
CA GLU A 173 27.99 -6.79 14.16
C GLU A 173 27.33 -8.16 14.03
N ALA A 174 26.01 -8.20 14.25
CA ALA A 174 25.16 -9.33 13.89
C ALA A 174 24.68 -9.16 12.43
N GLY A 175 24.86 -10.19 11.61
CA GLY A 175 24.29 -10.24 10.27
C GLY A 175 22.93 -10.91 10.28
N PHE A 176 21.92 -10.28 9.65
CA PHE A 176 20.59 -10.85 9.42
C PHE A 176 20.29 -11.11 7.93
N ASN A 177 21.21 -10.73 7.03
CA ASN A 177 21.05 -10.82 5.57
C ASN A 177 21.46 -12.18 4.96
N ASP A 178 20.92 -13.27 5.49
CA ASP A 178 20.90 -14.58 4.82
C ASP A 178 19.56 -15.30 5.12
N ALA A 179 18.46 -14.55 5.27
CA ALA A 179 17.14 -15.18 5.32
C ALA A 179 16.87 -15.80 3.94
N GLN A 180 17.12 -17.11 3.84
CA GLN A 180 16.44 -17.96 2.87
C GLN A 180 14.95 -17.60 2.92
N PRO A 181 14.23 -17.60 1.77
CA PRO A 181 12.77 -17.42 1.80
C PRO A 181 12.19 -18.31 2.89
N TYR A 182 11.26 -17.81 3.69
CA TYR A 182 10.67 -18.62 4.74
C TYR A 182 10.08 -19.90 4.11
N LEU A 183 10.69 -21.03 4.45
CA LEU A 183 10.23 -22.36 4.11
C LEU A 183 9.87 -23.02 5.43
N PRO A 184 8.64 -23.51 5.56
CA PRO A 184 8.17 -24.01 6.82
C PRO A 184 8.62 -25.47 6.99
N ASP A 185 8.72 -25.93 8.23
CA ASP A 185 9.34 -27.21 8.59
C ASP A 185 8.33 -28.38 8.59
N GLU A 186 7.10 -28.19 8.07
CA GLU A 186 6.09 -29.25 8.06
C GLU A 186 6.53 -30.44 7.20
N PRO A 187 6.35 -31.68 7.72
CA PRO A 187 6.85 -32.88 7.07
C PRO A 187 6.23 -33.17 5.70
N ASP A 188 5.02 -32.65 5.42
CA ASP A 188 4.37 -32.81 4.11
C ASP A 188 4.48 -31.56 3.21
N PHE A 189 5.25 -30.51 3.58
CA PHE A 189 5.35 -29.27 2.80
C PHE A 189 5.76 -29.50 1.33
N GLU A 190 6.68 -30.43 1.07
CA GLU A 190 7.12 -30.79 -0.29
C GLU A 190 6.00 -31.37 -1.19
N ARG A 191 4.89 -31.83 -0.59
CA ARG A 191 3.69 -32.29 -1.34
C ARG A 191 2.77 -31.14 -1.73
N LEU A 192 2.91 -29.96 -1.13
CA LEU A 192 2.03 -28.80 -1.31
C LEU A 192 2.41 -27.99 -2.55
N TRP A 193 2.34 -28.62 -3.72
CA TRP A 193 2.75 -28.00 -4.99
C TRP A 193 2.03 -26.67 -5.26
N GLY A 194 0.76 -26.55 -4.83
CA GLY A 194 -0.03 -25.34 -5.01
C GLY A 194 0.56 -24.14 -4.28
N LEU A 195 1.30 -24.38 -3.18
CA LEU A 195 2.01 -23.36 -2.40
C LEU A 195 3.44 -23.18 -2.91
N ARG A 196 4.12 -24.28 -3.26
CA ARG A 196 5.48 -24.28 -3.80
C ARG A 196 5.69 -25.42 -4.79
N ASN A 197 5.79 -25.06 -6.07
CA ASN A 197 6.05 -26.01 -7.14
C ASN A 197 7.53 -25.92 -7.53
N THR A 198 8.30 -26.91 -7.12
CA THR A 198 9.72 -27.06 -7.47
C THR A 198 9.92 -27.85 -8.76
N GLY A 199 8.83 -28.23 -9.44
CA GLY A 199 8.84 -29.24 -10.52
C GLY A 199 8.81 -30.67 -9.98
N GLN A 200 8.44 -30.84 -8.70
CA GLN A 200 8.33 -32.14 -8.07
C GLN A 200 7.23 -32.99 -8.70
N ALA A 201 7.36 -34.31 -8.59
CA ALA A 201 6.28 -35.22 -8.98
C ALA A 201 5.23 -35.27 -7.88
N VAL A 202 4.00 -34.86 -8.21
CA VAL A 202 2.83 -34.92 -7.33
C VAL A 202 1.97 -36.09 -7.78
N ASP A 203 1.80 -37.10 -6.93
CA ASP A 203 1.12 -38.36 -7.26
C ASP A 203 1.59 -39.00 -8.59
N GLY A 204 2.90 -38.92 -8.85
CA GLY A 204 3.52 -39.46 -10.07
C GLY A 204 3.40 -38.57 -11.32
N VAL A 205 2.77 -37.40 -11.24
CA VAL A 205 2.69 -36.40 -12.32
C VAL A 205 3.71 -35.29 -12.05
N PRO A 206 4.69 -35.05 -12.95
CA PRO A 206 5.63 -33.94 -12.82
C PRO A 206 4.90 -32.58 -12.88
N GLY A 207 5.14 -31.73 -11.89
CA GLY A 207 4.75 -30.32 -11.95
C GLY A 207 5.72 -29.47 -12.79
N THR A 208 5.34 -28.21 -13.00
CA THR A 208 6.18 -27.18 -13.62
C THR A 208 6.70 -26.22 -12.55
N ALA A 209 8.03 -26.11 -12.40
CA ALA A 209 8.61 -25.24 -11.38
C ALA A 209 8.14 -23.77 -11.54
N GLY A 210 7.76 -23.15 -10.41
CA GLY A 210 7.21 -21.78 -10.37
C GLY A 210 5.73 -21.68 -10.78
N VAL A 211 5.08 -22.78 -11.13
CA VAL A 211 3.62 -22.86 -11.31
C VAL A 211 2.97 -23.18 -9.97
N ASP A 212 2.95 -22.18 -9.11
CA ASP A 212 2.29 -22.15 -7.80
C ASP A 212 1.68 -20.75 -7.57
N ILE A 213 1.04 -20.54 -6.42
CA ILE A 213 0.43 -19.24 -6.11
C ILE A 213 1.42 -18.23 -5.51
N GLY A 214 2.73 -18.51 -5.47
CA GLY A 214 3.75 -17.61 -4.91
C GLY A 214 3.51 -17.26 -3.44
N VAL A 215 3.10 -18.23 -2.62
CA VAL A 215 2.79 -17.98 -1.21
C VAL A 215 4.04 -17.89 -0.35
N THR A 216 5.10 -18.64 -0.68
CA THR A 216 6.36 -18.63 0.07
C THR A 216 6.99 -17.24 0.12
N GLU A 217 6.91 -16.51 -0.98
CA GLU A 217 7.35 -15.12 -1.09
C GLU A 217 6.36 -14.16 -0.45
N ALA A 218 5.08 -14.52 -0.36
CA ALA A 218 4.06 -13.71 0.32
C ALA A 218 4.27 -13.73 1.84
N TRP A 219 4.72 -14.85 2.40
CA TRP A 219 4.95 -15.05 3.83
C TRP A 219 6.07 -14.17 4.41
N ASP A 220 6.99 -13.69 3.57
CA ASP A 220 7.98 -12.66 3.94
C ASP A 220 7.31 -11.29 4.23
N HIS A 221 6.08 -11.05 3.75
CA HIS A 221 5.32 -9.81 3.97
C HIS A 221 4.19 -9.96 5.00
N THR A 222 3.54 -11.12 5.03
CA THR A 222 2.55 -11.52 6.05
C THR A 222 2.21 -13.01 5.91
N ARG A 223 2.01 -13.70 7.04
CA ARG A 223 1.47 -15.07 7.10
C ARG A 223 -0.01 -15.12 7.50
N GLY A 224 -0.65 -13.96 7.68
CA GLY A 224 -2.00 -13.86 8.19
C GLY A 224 -2.08 -12.92 9.40
N HIS A 225 -3.30 -12.76 9.91
CA HIS A 225 -3.56 -11.96 11.10
C HIS A 225 -4.72 -12.59 11.86
N ARG A 226 -4.63 -12.71 13.19
CA ARG A 226 -5.61 -13.45 14.01
C ARG A 226 -7.02 -12.86 13.99
N ASP A 227 -7.14 -11.57 13.66
CA ASP A 227 -8.45 -10.90 13.47
C ASP A 227 -9.03 -11.05 12.06
N VAL A 228 -8.33 -11.72 11.14
CA VAL A 228 -8.87 -12.13 9.85
C VAL A 228 -9.40 -13.56 9.99
N ILE A 229 -10.71 -13.68 9.89
CA ILE A 229 -11.47 -14.92 10.05
C ILE A 229 -11.85 -15.44 8.68
N VAL A 230 -11.55 -16.71 8.41
CA VAL A 230 -12.00 -17.40 7.20
C VAL A 230 -13.07 -18.42 7.59
N ALA A 231 -14.32 -18.13 7.22
CA ALA A 231 -15.44 -19.01 7.43
C ALA A 231 -15.52 -20.07 6.33
N VAL A 232 -15.51 -21.34 6.73
CA VAL A 232 -15.58 -22.50 5.83
C VAL A 232 -16.97 -23.10 5.93
N ILE A 233 -17.85 -22.77 4.98
CA ILE A 233 -19.24 -23.25 4.96
C ILE A 233 -19.28 -24.55 4.16
N ASP A 234 -19.17 -25.69 4.84
CA ASP A 234 -18.91 -27.00 4.24
C ASP A 234 -19.40 -28.17 5.11
N THR A 235 -18.89 -29.39 4.99
CA THR A 235 -19.36 -30.60 5.73
C THR A 235 -19.06 -30.58 7.23
N GLY A 236 -18.38 -29.55 7.72
CA GLY A 236 -17.84 -29.43 9.07
C GLY A 236 -16.32 -29.30 9.04
N CYS A 237 -15.69 -29.40 10.21
CA CYS A 237 -14.24 -29.57 10.33
C CYS A 237 -13.95 -30.58 11.44
N ASP A 238 -12.94 -31.43 11.25
CA ASP A 238 -12.30 -32.18 12.32
C ASP A 238 -11.70 -31.18 13.31
N LEU A 239 -12.39 -30.95 14.43
CA LEU A 239 -12.07 -29.85 15.35
C LEU A 239 -10.87 -30.16 16.25
N ASP A 240 -10.51 -31.44 16.41
CA ASP A 240 -9.35 -31.88 17.18
C ASP A 240 -8.17 -32.30 16.31
N HIS A 241 -8.26 -32.09 14.99
CA HIS A 241 -7.16 -32.26 14.06
C HIS A 241 -5.92 -31.47 14.54
N PRO A 242 -4.77 -32.13 14.79
CA PRO A 242 -3.58 -31.47 15.37
C PRO A 242 -3.13 -30.23 14.59
N ASP A 243 -3.34 -30.28 13.27
CA ASP A 243 -2.93 -29.24 12.35
C ASP A 243 -3.89 -28.05 12.20
N LEU A 244 -5.11 -28.17 12.75
CA LEU A 244 -6.16 -27.14 12.63
C LEU A 244 -6.56 -26.56 13.97
N ALA A 245 -6.48 -27.34 15.05
CA ALA A 245 -7.01 -27.00 16.36
C ALA A 245 -6.55 -25.63 16.88
N ALA A 246 -5.28 -25.26 16.65
CA ALA A 246 -4.71 -23.97 17.06
C ALA A 246 -5.29 -22.76 16.31
N ASN A 247 -5.78 -22.98 15.08
CA ASN A 247 -6.28 -21.94 14.20
C ASN A 247 -7.81 -21.84 14.19
N ILE A 248 -8.53 -22.81 14.74
CA ILE A 248 -9.98 -22.73 14.90
C ILE A 248 -10.31 -21.58 15.86
N LEU A 249 -11.16 -20.67 15.40
CA LEU A 249 -11.66 -19.55 16.19
C LEU A 249 -12.34 -20.12 17.45
N PRO A 250 -11.91 -19.71 18.66
CA PRO A 250 -12.52 -20.20 19.88
C PRO A 250 -14.03 -19.92 19.90
N ARG A 251 -14.83 -20.94 20.21
CA ARG A 251 -16.28 -20.87 20.31
C ARG A 251 -16.76 -21.26 21.71
N GLY A 252 -17.84 -20.62 22.16
CA GLY A 252 -18.60 -20.98 23.34
C GLY A 252 -19.80 -21.86 22.98
N ALA A 253 -21.02 -21.40 23.30
CA ALA A 253 -22.27 -22.10 23.04
C ALA A 253 -22.89 -21.78 21.67
N GLU A 254 -22.14 -21.11 20.79
CA GLU A 254 -22.56 -20.80 19.43
C GLU A 254 -22.84 -22.07 18.63
N ASP A 255 -23.94 -22.01 17.89
CA ASP A 255 -24.36 -23.06 16.96
C ASP A 255 -23.73 -22.81 15.60
N TRP A 256 -22.71 -23.62 15.27
CA TRP A 256 -22.04 -23.61 13.97
C TRP A 256 -22.46 -24.80 13.11
N ASP A 257 -23.38 -25.63 13.57
CA ASP A 257 -23.95 -26.74 12.80
C ASP A 257 -25.32 -26.35 12.25
N PHE A 258 -25.34 -25.94 10.98
CA PHE A 258 -26.56 -25.64 10.26
C PHE A 258 -27.14 -26.89 9.57
N SER A 259 -26.52 -28.07 9.71
CA SER A 259 -26.98 -29.33 9.11
C SER A 259 -28.10 -29.97 9.94
N ASP A 260 -28.00 -29.94 11.27
CA ASP A 260 -29.03 -30.46 12.16
C ASP A 260 -29.25 -29.55 13.39
N ALA A 261 -30.45 -29.60 13.97
CA ALA A 261 -30.85 -28.71 15.07
C ALA A 261 -30.59 -29.31 16.47
N GLY A 262 -29.94 -30.47 16.54
CA GLY A 262 -29.78 -31.25 17.77
C GLY A 262 -28.39 -31.14 18.39
N ASP A 263 -27.40 -30.76 17.60
CA ASP A 263 -25.99 -30.67 17.98
C ASP A 263 -25.38 -29.38 17.40
N PRO A 264 -24.92 -28.42 18.24
CA PRO A 264 -24.33 -27.17 17.73
C PRO A 264 -22.87 -27.31 17.26
N VAL A 265 -22.29 -28.51 17.35
CA VAL A 265 -20.88 -28.76 17.05
C VAL A 265 -20.69 -29.07 15.57
N PRO A 266 -19.89 -28.29 14.82
CA PRO A 266 -19.70 -28.49 13.38
C PRO A 266 -18.69 -29.61 13.06
N GLU A 267 -18.81 -30.76 13.73
CA GLU A 267 -17.90 -31.90 13.55
C GLU A 267 -18.07 -32.52 12.16
N ASP A 268 -16.96 -32.79 11.48
CA ASP A 268 -16.98 -33.31 10.12
C ASP A 268 -17.16 -34.83 10.09
N ASP A 269 -18.11 -35.33 9.30
CA ASP A 269 -18.33 -36.76 9.05
C ASP A 269 -17.94 -37.19 7.63
N ASN A 270 -17.48 -36.26 6.80
CA ASN A 270 -17.17 -36.47 5.40
C ASN A 270 -15.68 -36.27 5.07
N GLY A 271 -15.07 -35.22 5.63
CA GLY A 271 -13.67 -34.85 5.43
C GLY A 271 -13.44 -33.74 4.39
N HIS A 272 -14.46 -33.37 3.60
CA HIS A 272 -14.32 -32.34 2.57
C HIS A 272 -14.11 -30.94 3.16
N GLY A 273 -14.88 -30.58 4.20
CA GLY A 273 -14.71 -29.30 4.90
C GLY A 273 -13.40 -29.20 5.66
N THR A 274 -12.99 -30.29 6.33
CA THR A 274 -11.67 -30.41 6.97
C THR A 274 -10.54 -30.12 5.96
N HIS A 275 -10.60 -30.73 4.78
CA HIS A 275 -9.60 -30.54 3.73
C HIS A 275 -9.54 -29.09 3.23
N CYS A 276 -10.69 -28.45 3.02
CA CYS A 276 -10.75 -27.02 2.67
C CYS A 276 -10.15 -26.13 3.76
N ALA A 277 -10.42 -26.42 5.03
CA ALA A 277 -9.90 -25.67 6.16
C ALA A 277 -8.36 -25.75 6.24
N GLY A 278 -7.77 -26.93 6.03
CA GLY A 278 -6.31 -27.08 6.00
C GLY A 278 -5.64 -26.32 4.87
N THR A 279 -6.24 -26.31 3.68
CA THR A 279 -5.71 -25.53 2.54
C THR A 279 -5.69 -24.03 2.83
N ILE A 280 -6.67 -23.53 3.59
CA ILE A 280 -6.75 -22.11 3.96
C ILE A 280 -5.75 -21.75 5.05
N ALA A 281 -5.76 -22.49 6.16
CA ALA A 281 -5.05 -22.10 7.39
C ALA A 281 -4.76 -23.30 8.30
N ALA A 282 -4.23 -24.41 7.78
CA ALA A 282 -3.44 -25.31 8.63
C ALA A 282 -2.29 -24.53 9.28
N ALA A 283 -2.01 -24.85 10.54
CA ALA A 283 -1.13 -24.06 11.38
C ALA A 283 0.35 -24.34 11.06
N ASP A 284 1.16 -23.29 11.15
CA ASP A 284 2.62 -23.39 11.18
C ASP A 284 3.03 -23.96 12.54
N ASN A 285 3.26 -25.26 12.62
CA ASN A 285 3.36 -26.00 13.89
C ASN A 285 4.28 -27.24 13.85
N ASP A 286 5.08 -27.41 12.80
CA ASP A 286 5.96 -28.56 12.55
C ASP A 286 5.23 -29.92 12.35
N LEU A 287 3.92 -29.94 12.09
CA LEU A 287 3.11 -31.14 11.85
C LEU A 287 2.48 -31.06 10.45
N GLY A 288 2.13 -32.23 9.89
CA GLY A 288 1.23 -32.31 8.74
C GLY A 288 1.60 -31.37 7.58
N VAL A 289 0.70 -30.41 7.32
CA VAL A 289 0.71 -29.43 6.23
C VAL A 289 0.61 -28.00 6.78
N ILE A 290 0.84 -27.01 5.93
CA ILE A 290 0.61 -25.59 6.25
C ILE A 290 -0.43 -25.00 5.29
N GLY A 291 -1.28 -24.10 5.78
CA GLY A 291 -2.27 -23.40 4.97
C GLY A 291 -1.70 -22.16 4.27
N VAL A 292 -2.46 -21.57 3.34
CA VAL A 292 -2.07 -20.30 2.68
C VAL A 292 -1.89 -19.15 3.68
N ALA A 293 -2.76 -19.06 4.69
CA ALA A 293 -2.75 -18.00 5.70
C ALA A 293 -2.70 -18.62 7.11
N PRO A 294 -1.56 -19.22 7.51
CA PRO A 294 -1.45 -20.02 8.73
C PRO A 294 -1.63 -19.22 10.03
N ASP A 295 -1.55 -17.89 9.99
CA ASP A 295 -1.79 -17.01 11.14
C ASP A 295 -3.21 -16.41 11.20
N CYS A 296 -4.08 -16.75 10.24
CA CYS A 296 -5.50 -16.40 10.28
C CYS A 296 -6.29 -17.41 11.15
N ARG A 297 -7.55 -17.08 11.46
CA ARG A 297 -8.44 -17.99 12.19
C ARG A 297 -9.50 -18.61 11.29
N LEU A 298 -9.86 -19.86 11.57
CA LEU A 298 -10.89 -20.62 10.87
C LEU A 298 -12.22 -20.59 11.62
N MET A 299 -13.33 -20.40 10.91
CA MET A 299 -14.69 -20.56 11.44
C MET A 299 -15.40 -21.66 10.63
N PRO A 300 -15.30 -22.94 11.04
CA PRO A 300 -16.02 -24.02 10.37
C PRO A 300 -17.53 -23.90 10.62
N LEU A 301 -18.32 -23.82 9.54
CA LEU A 301 -19.79 -23.83 9.62
C LEU A 301 -20.30 -25.04 8.85
N ARG A 302 -20.89 -26.01 9.57
CA ARG A 302 -21.34 -27.27 8.98
C ARG A 302 -22.68 -27.10 8.28
N VAL A 303 -22.78 -27.59 7.05
CA VAL A 303 -23.99 -27.67 6.24
C VAL A 303 -24.04 -29.04 5.56
N ASN A 304 -25.24 -29.55 5.31
CA ASN A 304 -25.37 -30.81 4.58
C ASN A 304 -25.26 -30.60 3.06
N LEU A 305 -24.22 -31.17 2.45
CA LEU A 305 -23.98 -31.02 1.01
C LEU A 305 -24.87 -31.94 0.14
N THR A 306 -25.33 -33.07 0.67
CA THR A 306 -26.04 -34.12 -0.09
C THR A 306 -27.56 -34.11 0.06
N ALA A 307 -28.06 -33.74 1.24
CA ALA A 307 -29.47 -33.78 1.62
C ALA A 307 -29.94 -32.47 2.29
N GLY A 308 -29.05 -31.47 2.39
CA GLY A 308 -29.33 -30.21 3.07
C GLY A 308 -30.30 -29.32 2.31
N MET A 309 -31.02 -28.52 3.08
CA MET A 309 -31.87 -27.45 2.56
C MET A 309 -31.01 -26.23 2.20
N ASN A 310 -31.26 -25.62 1.04
CA ASN A 310 -30.56 -24.40 0.62
C ASN A 310 -30.74 -23.22 1.60
N GLN A 311 -31.81 -23.26 2.40
CA GLN A 311 -32.10 -22.35 3.50
C GLN A 311 -30.97 -22.35 4.54
N ASN A 312 -30.51 -23.53 4.96
CA ASN A 312 -29.47 -23.67 5.98
C ASN A 312 -28.12 -23.06 5.49
N ARG A 313 -27.85 -23.17 4.19
CA ARG A 313 -26.66 -22.54 3.57
C ARG A 313 -26.77 -21.02 3.54
N ALA A 314 -27.97 -20.50 3.28
CA ALA A 314 -28.23 -19.07 3.37
C ALA A 314 -28.10 -18.56 4.82
N ASP A 315 -28.60 -19.32 5.80
CA ASP A 315 -28.50 -19.00 7.22
C ASP A 315 -27.04 -18.98 7.70
N ALA A 316 -26.19 -19.90 7.23
CA ALA A 316 -24.76 -19.89 7.51
C ALA A 316 -24.06 -18.64 6.93
N ILE A 317 -24.39 -18.24 5.70
CA ILE A 317 -23.84 -17.00 5.09
C ILE A 317 -24.32 -15.76 5.86
N ASP A 318 -25.60 -15.68 6.22
CA ASP A 318 -26.12 -14.58 7.04
C ASP A 318 -25.54 -14.57 8.45
N TYR A 319 -25.22 -15.73 9.02
CA TYR A 319 -24.48 -15.80 10.29
C TYR A 319 -23.12 -15.10 10.17
N VAL A 320 -22.32 -15.41 9.14
CA VAL A 320 -21.01 -14.72 8.93
C VAL A 320 -21.19 -13.23 8.73
N ARG A 321 -22.21 -12.81 7.97
CA ARG A 321 -22.57 -11.40 7.84
C ARG A 321 -22.89 -10.78 9.20
N ARG A 322 -23.69 -11.41 10.05
CA ARG A 322 -23.98 -10.89 11.39
C ARG A 322 -22.71 -10.80 12.24
N GLN A 323 -21.84 -11.80 12.17
CA GLN A 323 -20.53 -11.75 12.85
C GLN A 323 -19.66 -10.60 12.35
N SER A 324 -19.66 -10.30 11.04
CA SER A 324 -18.91 -9.16 10.49
C SER A 324 -19.47 -7.81 10.92
N LEU A 325 -20.77 -7.76 11.20
CA LEU A 325 -21.40 -6.58 11.79
C LEU A 325 -21.10 -6.50 13.29
N ASP A 326 -21.30 -7.56 14.04
CA ASP A 326 -21.15 -7.52 15.51
C ASP A 326 -19.69 -7.35 15.96
N HIS A 327 -18.73 -7.74 15.11
CA HIS A 327 -17.29 -7.66 15.38
C HIS A 327 -16.56 -6.86 14.28
N ARG A 328 -16.75 -5.52 14.29
CA ARG A 328 -16.16 -4.61 13.28
C ARG A 328 -14.63 -4.50 13.32
N ASP A 329 -14.00 -4.99 14.38
CA ASP A 329 -12.55 -5.12 14.53
C ASP A 329 -11.99 -6.31 13.72
N ARG A 330 -12.83 -7.28 13.36
CA ARG A 330 -12.45 -8.46 12.59
C ARG A 330 -12.77 -8.34 11.11
N ARG A 331 -12.11 -9.13 10.28
CA ARG A 331 -12.37 -9.26 8.84
C ARG A 331 -12.82 -10.67 8.53
N TYR A 332 -13.69 -10.80 7.53
CA TYR A 332 -14.36 -12.08 7.24
C TYR A 332 -14.25 -12.41 5.76
N VAL A 333 -13.57 -13.51 5.47
CA VAL A 333 -13.58 -14.18 4.16
C VAL A 333 -14.45 -15.44 4.28
N VAL A 334 -15.27 -15.74 3.28
CA VAL A 334 -16.09 -16.95 3.22
C VAL A 334 -15.58 -17.83 2.09
N ASN A 335 -15.36 -19.11 2.36
CA ASN A 335 -15.10 -20.14 1.37
C ASN A 335 -16.30 -21.08 1.26
N CYS A 336 -16.83 -21.23 0.05
CA CYS A 336 -17.95 -22.13 -0.26
C CYS A 336 -17.58 -23.09 -1.39
N SER A 337 -17.35 -24.35 -1.04
CA SER A 337 -16.95 -25.40 -1.98
C SER A 337 -18.10 -26.34 -2.36
N TRP A 338 -19.27 -25.76 -2.60
CA TRP A 338 -20.51 -26.47 -2.93
C TRP A 338 -21.33 -25.73 -3.97
N ARG A 339 -22.39 -26.39 -4.45
CA ARG A 339 -23.32 -25.82 -5.43
C ARG A 339 -24.79 -25.96 -5.02
N ALA A 340 -25.64 -25.16 -5.66
CA ALA A 340 -27.08 -25.27 -5.59
C ALA A 340 -27.69 -25.67 -6.95
N ASN A 341 -28.83 -26.36 -6.92
CA ASN A 341 -29.57 -26.75 -8.11
C ASN A 341 -30.43 -25.59 -8.60
N GLY A 342 -29.80 -24.67 -9.32
CA GLY A 342 -30.45 -23.47 -9.85
C GLY A 342 -30.34 -22.28 -8.92
N ASP A 343 -31.03 -21.22 -9.31
CA ASP A 343 -30.99 -19.92 -8.66
C ASP A 343 -32.00 -19.87 -7.51
N HIS A 344 -31.52 -19.60 -6.29
CA HIS A 344 -32.34 -19.54 -5.08
C HIS A 344 -32.26 -18.16 -4.46
N ALA A 345 -33.41 -17.49 -4.33
CA ALA A 345 -33.50 -16.14 -3.78
C ALA A 345 -32.85 -16.02 -2.39
N GLY A 346 -33.07 -16.98 -1.49
CA GLY A 346 -32.49 -16.92 -0.14
C GLY A 346 -30.95 -16.95 -0.12
N ILE A 347 -30.33 -17.82 -0.93
CA ILE A 347 -28.87 -17.85 -1.06
C ILE A 347 -28.37 -16.57 -1.72
N ARG A 348 -29.06 -16.10 -2.77
CA ARG A 348 -28.68 -14.87 -3.48
C ARG A 348 -28.70 -13.66 -2.55
N THR A 349 -29.77 -13.48 -1.79
CA THR A 349 -29.89 -12.35 -0.85
C THR A 349 -28.86 -12.43 0.26
N ALA A 350 -28.61 -13.62 0.82
CA ALA A 350 -27.59 -13.79 1.85
C ALA A 350 -26.18 -13.40 1.33
N ILE A 351 -25.83 -13.81 0.12
CA ILE A 351 -24.57 -13.43 -0.53
C ILE A 351 -24.49 -11.92 -0.76
N GLN A 352 -25.56 -11.32 -1.29
CA GLN A 352 -25.62 -9.89 -1.55
C GLN A 352 -25.48 -9.08 -0.26
N ASP A 353 -26.19 -9.48 0.79
CA ASP A 353 -26.16 -8.81 2.08
C ASP A 353 -24.82 -8.98 2.80
N ALA A 354 -24.17 -10.14 2.66
CA ALA A 354 -22.83 -10.39 3.20
C ALA A 354 -21.76 -9.57 2.47
N ALA A 355 -21.79 -9.54 1.13
CA ALA A 355 -20.89 -8.71 0.33
C ALA A 355 -21.08 -7.22 0.64
N ALA A 356 -22.34 -6.77 0.79
CA ALA A 356 -22.65 -5.40 1.19
C ALA A 356 -22.15 -5.04 2.61
N ALA A 357 -22.03 -6.04 3.50
CA ALA A 357 -21.40 -5.89 4.82
C ALA A 357 -19.85 -5.91 4.77
N GLY A 358 -19.26 -6.04 3.57
CA GLY A 358 -17.82 -6.05 3.36
C GLY A 358 -17.16 -7.43 3.48
N VAL A 359 -17.94 -8.52 3.52
CA VAL A 359 -17.43 -9.90 3.53
C VAL A 359 -16.94 -10.28 2.12
N VAL A 360 -15.74 -10.85 2.02
CA VAL A 360 -15.23 -11.41 0.74
C VAL A 360 -15.72 -12.84 0.61
N ILE A 361 -16.32 -13.21 -0.52
CA ILE A 361 -16.97 -14.51 -0.69
C ILE A 361 -16.36 -15.23 -1.89
N CYS A 362 -15.74 -16.38 -1.66
CA CYS A 362 -15.14 -17.24 -2.67
C CYS A 362 -16.03 -18.48 -2.92
N PHE A 363 -16.26 -18.81 -4.19
CA PHE A 363 -17.03 -19.98 -4.59
C PHE A 363 -16.29 -20.82 -5.64
N ALA A 364 -16.39 -22.14 -5.50
CA ALA A 364 -15.96 -23.08 -6.51
C ALA A 364 -16.79 -22.94 -7.81
N ALA A 365 -16.14 -22.89 -8.98
CA ALA A 365 -16.82 -22.75 -10.27
C ALA A 365 -17.64 -24.00 -10.68
N GLY A 366 -17.29 -25.17 -10.14
CA GLY A 366 -17.96 -26.47 -10.35
C GLY A 366 -17.16 -27.46 -11.18
N ASN A 367 -17.55 -28.74 -11.12
CA ASN A 367 -16.75 -29.88 -11.61
C ASN A 367 -17.44 -30.67 -12.75
N ALA A 368 -18.16 -30.00 -13.65
CA ALA A 368 -18.96 -30.65 -14.71
C ALA A 368 -18.37 -30.49 -16.12
N ASN A 369 -17.23 -29.82 -16.26
CA ASN A 369 -16.64 -29.44 -17.55
C ASN A 369 -17.64 -28.67 -18.44
N THR A 370 -18.44 -27.80 -17.83
CA THR A 370 -19.47 -27.03 -18.53
C THR A 370 -19.10 -25.55 -18.63
N ASN A 371 -19.46 -24.93 -19.76
CA ASN A 371 -19.42 -23.48 -19.91
C ASN A 371 -20.54 -22.84 -19.07
N THR A 372 -20.18 -22.07 -18.05
CA THR A 372 -21.13 -21.41 -17.13
C THR A 372 -21.93 -20.28 -17.77
N ASP A 373 -21.48 -19.76 -18.91
CA ASP A 373 -22.24 -18.78 -19.71
C ASP A 373 -23.47 -19.43 -20.38
N VAL A 374 -23.40 -20.74 -20.61
CA VAL A 374 -24.48 -21.53 -21.25
C VAL A 374 -25.27 -22.30 -20.20
N THR A 375 -24.58 -22.90 -19.24
CA THR A 375 -25.18 -23.68 -18.13
C THR A 375 -24.70 -23.09 -16.80
N PRO A 376 -25.39 -22.05 -16.28
CA PRO A 376 -24.97 -21.35 -15.07
C PRO A 376 -24.87 -22.27 -13.86
N GLN A 377 -23.77 -22.13 -13.11
CA GLN A 377 -23.53 -22.88 -11.88
C GLN A 377 -23.71 -21.97 -10.66
N PHE A 378 -24.90 -22.00 -10.07
CA PHE A 378 -25.17 -21.23 -8.85
C PHE A 378 -24.58 -21.91 -7.61
N PRO A 379 -24.10 -21.15 -6.61
CA PRO A 379 -24.00 -19.68 -6.57
C PRO A 379 -22.79 -19.06 -7.29
N GLY A 380 -21.84 -19.86 -7.77
CA GLY A 380 -20.57 -19.44 -8.40
C GLY A 380 -20.67 -18.66 -9.73
N VAL A 381 -21.83 -18.11 -10.05
CA VAL A 381 -22.07 -17.18 -11.18
C VAL A 381 -22.64 -15.84 -10.71
N TYR A 382 -22.87 -15.66 -9.40
CA TYR A 382 -23.35 -14.38 -8.89
C TYR A 382 -22.25 -13.32 -8.96
N PRO A 383 -22.56 -12.08 -9.38
CA PRO A 383 -21.55 -11.02 -9.50
C PRO A 383 -20.83 -10.69 -8.20
N GLU A 384 -21.42 -10.97 -7.04
CA GLU A 384 -20.89 -10.62 -5.72
C GLU A 384 -19.81 -11.59 -5.21
N VAL A 385 -19.70 -12.79 -5.79
CA VAL A 385 -18.71 -13.79 -5.38
C VAL A 385 -17.47 -13.76 -6.28
N ILE A 386 -16.37 -14.30 -5.78
CA ILE A 386 -15.17 -14.65 -6.55
C ILE A 386 -15.30 -16.11 -6.97
N ALA A 387 -15.61 -16.36 -8.24
CA ALA A 387 -15.75 -17.69 -8.82
C ALA A 387 -14.38 -18.26 -9.23
N VAL A 388 -14.05 -19.45 -8.73
CA VAL A 388 -12.70 -20.03 -8.83
C VAL A 388 -12.68 -21.31 -9.66
N ALA A 389 -11.95 -21.28 -10.78
CA ALA A 389 -11.66 -22.47 -11.60
C ALA A 389 -10.42 -23.23 -11.11
N ALA A 390 -10.33 -24.51 -11.47
CA ALA A 390 -9.24 -25.40 -11.03
C ALA A 390 -8.18 -25.59 -12.13
N LEU A 391 -6.91 -25.49 -11.71
CA LEU A 391 -5.72 -25.77 -12.51
C LEU A 391 -4.97 -26.98 -11.97
N ASP A 392 -4.23 -27.66 -12.84
CA ASP A 392 -3.22 -28.66 -12.47
C ASP A 392 -1.84 -28.04 -12.22
N SER A 393 -0.87 -28.88 -11.82
CA SER A 393 0.51 -28.48 -11.49
C SER A 393 1.35 -28.01 -12.69
N ALA A 394 0.73 -27.92 -13.87
CA ALA A 394 1.33 -27.40 -15.09
C ALA A 394 0.47 -26.27 -15.71
N ASP A 395 -0.34 -25.59 -14.90
CA ASP A 395 -1.21 -24.47 -15.28
C ASP A 395 -2.34 -24.80 -16.24
N ARG A 396 -2.60 -26.09 -16.49
CA ARG A 396 -3.68 -26.48 -17.38
C ARG A 396 -4.97 -26.55 -16.60
N ARG A 397 -6.06 -26.04 -17.18
CA ARG A 397 -7.40 -26.20 -16.67
C ARG A 397 -7.67 -27.68 -16.41
N ALA A 398 -8.09 -27.99 -15.19
CA ALA A 398 -8.47 -29.34 -14.84
C ALA A 398 -9.61 -29.81 -15.77
N PRO A 399 -9.57 -31.04 -16.31
CA PRO A 399 -10.58 -31.50 -17.28
C PRO A 399 -12.01 -31.41 -16.79
N PHE A 400 -12.24 -31.48 -15.47
CA PHE A 400 -13.55 -31.35 -14.84
C PHE A 400 -13.96 -29.89 -14.57
N SER A 401 -13.03 -28.93 -14.54
CA SER A 401 -13.32 -27.57 -14.08
C SER A 401 -14.35 -26.91 -14.99
N ASN A 402 -15.39 -26.33 -14.42
CA ASN A 402 -16.23 -25.40 -15.16
C ASN A 402 -15.39 -24.17 -15.59
N PHE A 403 -15.84 -23.52 -16.64
CA PHE A 403 -15.19 -22.38 -17.28
C PHE A 403 -16.27 -21.43 -17.81
N GLY A 404 -15.93 -20.17 -18.05
CA GLY A 404 -16.85 -19.20 -18.64
C GLY A 404 -16.46 -17.77 -18.27
N THR A 405 -17.13 -16.79 -18.87
CA THR A 405 -16.86 -15.37 -18.59
C THR A 405 -17.23 -14.93 -17.17
N ASN A 406 -18.01 -15.74 -16.46
CA ASN A 406 -18.37 -15.53 -15.05
C ASN A 406 -17.38 -16.16 -14.06
N VAL A 407 -16.27 -16.75 -14.53
CA VAL A 407 -15.14 -17.15 -13.68
C VAL A 407 -14.27 -15.92 -13.43
N ASP A 408 -13.93 -15.64 -12.17
CA ASP A 408 -13.13 -14.45 -11.81
C ASP A 408 -11.63 -14.74 -11.77
N VAL A 409 -11.24 -15.90 -11.23
CA VAL A 409 -9.83 -16.32 -11.09
C VAL A 409 -9.70 -17.84 -11.17
N SER A 410 -8.46 -18.33 -11.26
CA SER A 410 -8.12 -19.75 -11.23
C SER A 410 -7.10 -20.04 -10.11
N ALA A 411 -7.07 -21.28 -9.61
CA ALA A 411 -6.14 -21.69 -8.55
C ALA A 411 -5.87 -23.21 -8.59
N PRO A 412 -4.84 -23.72 -7.86
CA PRO A 412 -4.53 -25.14 -7.76
C PRO A 412 -5.72 -26.00 -7.30
N GLY A 413 -6.12 -26.98 -8.10
CA GLY A 413 -7.29 -27.82 -7.81
C GLY A 413 -7.19 -29.28 -8.22
N VAL A 414 -6.00 -29.74 -8.61
CA VAL A 414 -5.71 -31.16 -8.93
C VAL A 414 -4.57 -31.63 -8.04
N THR A 415 -4.70 -32.82 -7.47
CA THR A 415 -3.73 -33.44 -6.56
C THR A 415 -3.35 -32.49 -5.43
N VAL A 416 -4.35 -31.87 -4.79
CA VAL A 416 -4.12 -30.97 -3.65
C VAL A 416 -4.07 -31.83 -2.38
N TRP A 417 -2.94 -31.80 -1.68
CA TRP A 417 -2.75 -32.46 -0.39
C TRP A 417 -3.18 -31.54 0.75
N SER A 418 -4.02 -32.02 1.66
CA SER A 418 -4.47 -31.27 2.84
C SER A 418 -4.93 -32.21 3.94
N THR A 419 -5.35 -31.62 5.07
CA THR A 419 -5.92 -32.30 6.24
C THR A 419 -7.20 -33.10 5.91
N HIS A 420 -7.50 -34.10 6.72
CA HIS A 420 -8.65 -35.00 6.58
C HIS A 420 -8.97 -35.65 7.94
N LEU A 421 -10.18 -36.20 8.09
CA LEU A 421 -10.71 -36.77 9.35
C LEU A 421 -9.72 -37.65 10.14
N ASN A 422 -9.84 -37.56 11.47
CA ASN A 422 -9.08 -38.27 12.49
C ASN A 422 -7.57 -37.98 12.42
N GLY A 423 -7.20 -36.72 12.21
CA GLY A 423 -5.79 -36.30 12.13
C GLY A 423 -5.03 -36.79 10.89
N ASN A 424 -5.72 -37.19 9.83
CA ASN A 424 -5.10 -37.73 8.61
C ASN A 424 -4.95 -36.66 7.52
N HIS A 425 -4.33 -37.03 6.40
CA HIS A 425 -4.19 -36.15 5.23
C HIS A 425 -4.54 -36.92 3.96
N ARG A 426 -4.99 -36.23 2.91
CA ARG A 426 -5.43 -36.86 1.66
C ARG A 426 -5.23 -35.95 0.45
N PHE A 427 -5.01 -36.55 -0.72
CA PHE A 427 -5.12 -35.86 -2.02
C PHE A 427 -6.57 -35.79 -2.47
N LEU A 428 -7.06 -34.60 -2.80
CA LEU A 428 -8.36 -34.39 -3.45
C LEU A 428 -8.24 -33.52 -4.71
N ASP A 429 -9.21 -33.72 -5.60
CA ASP A 429 -9.38 -32.99 -6.85
C ASP A 429 -10.71 -32.24 -6.85
N GLY A 430 -10.70 -31.00 -7.33
CA GLY A 430 -11.91 -30.23 -7.58
C GLY A 430 -11.68 -28.73 -7.58
N THR A 431 -12.63 -27.99 -8.16
CA THR A 431 -12.75 -26.54 -7.90
C THR A 431 -12.97 -26.25 -6.41
N SER A 432 -13.44 -27.24 -5.65
CA SER A 432 -13.50 -27.23 -4.18
C SER A 432 -12.13 -27.12 -3.52
N MET A 433 -11.05 -27.58 -4.16
CA MET A 433 -9.69 -27.44 -3.66
C MET A 433 -9.02 -26.17 -4.19
N ALA A 434 -9.51 -25.61 -5.31
CA ALA A 434 -9.05 -24.33 -5.83
C ALA A 434 -9.57 -23.13 -5.04
N SER A 435 -10.87 -23.12 -4.71
CA SER A 435 -11.49 -22.03 -3.96
C SER A 435 -10.82 -21.68 -2.62
N PRO A 436 -10.41 -22.64 -1.76
CA PRO A 436 -9.75 -22.33 -0.50
C PRO A 436 -8.39 -21.65 -0.65
N HIS A 437 -7.63 -21.90 -1.72
CA HIS A 437 -6.39 -21.16 -1.98
C HIS A 437 -6.68 -19.66 -2.16
N VAL A 438 -7.72 -19.31 -2.92
CA VAL A 438 -8.13 -17.91 -3.15
C VAL A 438 -8.63 -17.25 -1.87
N ALA A 439 -9.40 -17.99 -1.06
CA ALA A 439 -9.85 -17.48 0.24
C ALA A 439 -8.66 -17.18 1.17
N GLY A 440 -7.63 -18.03 1.17
CA GLY A 440 -6.37 -17.78 1.87
C GLY A 440 -5.65 -16.53 1.35
N VAL A 441 -5.53 -16.34 0.04
CA VAL A 441 -4.90 -15.13 -0.52
C VAL A 441 -5.69 -13.86 -0.17
N ALA A 442 -7.02 -13.89 -0.24
CA ALA A 442 -7.85 -12.78 0.20
C ALA A 442 -7.63 -12.45 1.69
N ALA A 443 -7.45 -13.47 2.53
CA ALA A 443 -7.11 -13.29 3.94
C ALA A 443 -5.74 -12.62 4.11
N LEU A 444 -4.70 -13.09 3.40
CA LEU A 444 -3.36 -12.47 3.42
C LEU A 444 -3.38 -11.00 2.98
N VAL A 445 -4.14 -10.67 1.92
CA VAL A 445 -4.30 -9.28 1.47
C VAL A 445 -4.89 -8.41 2.57
N TRP A 446 -5.92 -8.91 3.27
CA TRP A 446 -6.47 -8.19 4.42
C TRP A 446 -5.48 -8.08 5.58
N SER A 447 -4.68 -9.11 5.85
CA SER A 447 -3.65 -9.09 6.88
C SER A 447 -2.58 -8.02 6.65
N ARG A 448 -2.32 -7.63 5.39
CA ARG A 448 -1.45 -6.49 5.06
C ARG A 448 -2.06 -5.14 5.42
N ASN A 449 -3.38 -5.03 5.29
CA ASN A 449 -4.10 -3.81 5.59
C ASN A 449 -5.55 -4.15 5.98
N LEU A 450 -5.79 -4.22 7.29
CA LEU A 450 -7.12 -4.50 7.84
C LEU A 450 -8.11 -3.36 7.51
N GLU A 451 -7.70 -2.21 6.97
CA GLU A 451 -8.62 -1.13 6.60
C GLU A 451 -9.19 -1.26 5.19
N LEU A 452 -8.73 -2.23 4.39
CA LEU A 452 -9.31 -2.53 3.08
C LEU A 452 -10.78 -2.96 3.21
N THR A 453 -11.62 -2.55 2.27
CA THR A 453 -12.96 -3.11 2.10
C THR A 453 -12.88 -4.46 1.38
N GLY A 454 -13.90 -5.30 1.54
CA GLY A 454 -13.97 -6.57 0.80
C GLY A 454 -13.87 -6.38 -0.72
N ASP A 455 -14.46 -5.32 -1.27
CA ASP A 455 -14.34 -4.95 -2.68
C ASP A 455 -12.91 -4.55 -3.09
N GLN A 456 -12.14 -3.93 -2.19
CA GLN A 456 -10.73 -3.63 -2.45
C GLN A 456 -9.88 -4.91 -2.43
N VAL A 457 -10.11 -5.79 -1.45
CA VAL A 457 -9.44 -7.10 -1.37
C VAL A 457 -9.72 -7.93 -2.62
N ARG A 458 -11.00 -8.08 -3.01
CA ARG A 458 -11.39 -8.75 -4.25
C ARG A 458 -10.65 -8.19 -5.47
N ARG A 459 -10.63 -6.86 -5.63
CA ARG A 459 -9.92 -6.21 -6.75
C ARG A 459 -8.42 -6.48 -6.73
N ILE A 460 -7.79 -6.47 -5.56
CA ILE A 460 -6.36 -6.78 -5.43
C ILE A 460 -6.09 -8.23 -5.84
N VAL A 461 -6.90 -9.17 -5.37
CA VAL A 461 -6.82 -10.59 -5.75
C VAL A 461 -6.98 -10.78 -7.27
N GLU A 462 -8.03 -10.21 -7.86
CA GLU A 462 -8.28 -10.34 -9.31
C GLU A 462 -7.22 -9.66 -10.18
N SER A 463 -6.64 -8.53 -9.74
CA SER A 463 -5.67 -7.77 -10.55
C SER A 463 -4.21 -8.25 -10.39
N SER A 464 -3.95 -9.13 -9.44
CA SER A 464 -2.61 -9.65 -9.14
C SER A 464 -2.30 -11.01 -9.76
N CYS A 465 -3.27 -11.62 -10.46
CA CYS A 465 -3.14 -12.95 -11.05
C CYS A 465 -2.02 -13.05 -12.11
N ASP A 466 -1.44 -14.25 -12.21
CA ASP A 466 -0.56 -14.67 -13.29
C ASP A 466 -1.37 -15.20 -14.47
N ASP A 467 -0.92 -14.90 -15.68
CA ASP A 467 -1.62 -15.32 -16.89
C ASP A 467 -1.46 -16.84 -17.13
N VAL A 468 -2.56 -17.50 -17.51
CA VAL A 468 -2.61 -18.94 -17.83
C VAL A 468 -3.19 -19.22 -19.22
N GLU A 469 -3.47 -18.17 -19.99
CA GLU A 469 -4.14 -18.25 -21.29
C GLU A 469 -3.29 -19.02 -22.32
N ALA A 470 -1.98 -18.82 -22.28
CA ALA A 470 -1.04 -19.47 -23.21
C ALA A 470 -1.08 -21.00 -23.12
N ASP A 471 -1.25 -21.52 -21.90
CA ASP A 471 -1.34 -22.95 -21.61
C ASP A 471 -2.76 -23.51 -21.79
N ASN A 472 -3.75 -22.63 -22.00
CA ASN A 472 -5.17 -22.97 -22.12
C ASN A 472 -5.87 -22.30 -23.33
N PRO A 473 -5.33 -22.39 -24.56
CA PRO A 473 -5.81 -21.62 -25.71
C PRO A 473 -7.27 -21.90 -26.10
N GLY A 474 -7.82 -23.06 -25.71
CA GLY A 474 -9.23 -23.42 -25.95
C GLY A 474 -10.23 -22.78 -24.99
N PHE A 475 -9.75 -22.10 -23.94
CA PHE A 475 -10.57 -21.50 -22.87
C PHE A 475 -10.25 -20.02 -22.70
N ALA A 476 -9.80 -19.38 -23.77
CA ALA A 476 -9.32 -18.02 -23.69
C ALA A 476 -10.39 -17.04 -23.18
N GLY A 477 -10.07 -16.28 -22.14
CA GLY A 477 -10.99 -15.36 -21.45
C GLY A 477 -12.09 -16.06 -20.64
N MET A 478 -11.99 -17.37 -20.41
CA MET A 478 -12.98 -18.19 -19.68
C MET A 478 -12.43 -18.80 -18.38
N LEU A 479 -11.20 -18.44 -17.99
CA LEU A 479 -10.53 -18.89 -16.76
C LEU A 479 -10.24 -17.72 -15.81
N GLY A 480 -11.04 -16.67 -15.91
CA GLY A 480 -10.91 -15.46 -15.13
C GLY A 480 -9.67 -14.65 -15.48
N ARG A 481 -9.11 -13.99 -14.48
CA ARG A 481 -7.90 -13.16 -14.60
C ARG A 481 -6.60 -13.96 -14.61
N GLY A 482 -6.70 -15.29 -14.49
CA GLY A 482 -5.58 -16.21 -14.44
C GLY A 482 -5.38 -16.84 -13.05
N ARG A 483 -4.21 -17.45 -12.82
CA ARG A 483 -3.87 -18.08 -11.55
C ARG A 483 -3.67 -17.02 -10.48
N VAL A 484 -4.29 -17.17 -9.31
CA VAL A 484 -4.07 -16.24 -8.19
C VAL A 484 -2.59 -16.25 -7.77
N ASN A 485 -2.03 -15.07 -7.47
CA ASN A 485 -0.65 -14.93 -7.00
C ASN A 485 -0.63 -14.13 -5.69
N ALA A 486 -0.31 -14.83 -4.59
CA ALA A 486 -0.28 -14.31 -3.23
C ALA A 486 0.75 -13.18 -3.07
N HIS A 487 1.99 -13.37 -3.53
CA HIS A 487 3.05 -12.37 -3.41
C HIS A 487 2.69 -11.06 -4.13
N ARG A 488 2.20 -11.13 -5.37
CA ARG A 488 1.73 -9.96 -6.15
C ARG A 488 0.52 -9.30 -5.49
N ALA A 489 -0.35 -10.09 -4.85
CA ALA A 489 -1.51 -9.56 -4.14
C ALA A 489 -1.09 -8.76 -2.89
N VAL A 490 -0.23 -9.31 -2.03
CA VAL A 490 0.20 -8.68 -0.76
C VAL A 490 1.18 -7.52 -0.93
N THR A 491 1.78 -7.39 -2.11
CA THR A 491 2.67 -6.28 -2.50
C THR A 491 2.00 -5.25 -3.40
N SER A 492 0.71 -5.39 -3.67
CA SER A 492 -0.02 -4.51 -4.57
C SER A 492 -0.03 -3.05 -4.09
N PRO A 493 0.28 -2.06 -4.95
CA PRO A 493 0.21 -0.64 -4.58
C PRO A 493 -1.23 -0.19 -4.28
N LEU A 494 -2.23 -0.96 -4.73
CA LEU A 494 -3.65 -0.69 -4.44
C LEU A 494 -4.01 -0.93 -2.96
N ILE A 495 -3.11 -1.53 -2.18
CA ILE A 495 -3.21 -1.58 -0.72
C ILE A 495 -3.17 -0.15 -0.13
N HIS A 496 -2.64 0.85 -0.88
CA HIS A 496 -2.36 2.23 -0.44
C HIS A 496 -2.46 3.32 -1.58
N PRO A 497 -3.64 3.87 -1.97
CA PRO A 497 -3.79 4.81 -3.12
C PRO A 497 -3.48 6.32 -2.87
N ALA A 498 -3.13 7.09 -3.93
CA ALA A 498 -2.66 8.52 -3.92
C ALA A 498 -3.69 9.60 -4.43
N PRO A 499 -3.52 10.93 -4.17
CA PRO A 499 -4.50 12.03 -4.47
C PRO A 499 -4.34 12.83 -5.82
N ALA A 500 -5.33 13.68 -6.21
CA ALA A 500 -5.53 14.35 -7.54
C ALA A 500 -5.24 15.89 -7.62
N PRO A 501 -5.03 16.53 -8.82
CA PRO A 501 -4.54 17.93 -9.00
C PRO A 501 -5.61 19.07 -9.05
N ALA A 502 -5.19 20.35 -8.92
CA ALA A 502 -5.99 21.58 -8.69
C ALA A 502 -6.08 22.61 -9.86
N GLY A 503 -7.10 23.50 -9.85
CA GLY A 503 -7.05 24.86 -10.45
C GLY A 503 -8.17 25.33 -11.43
N THR A 504 -9.25 25.92 -10.92
CA THR A 504 -10.24 26.89 -11.51
C THR A 504 -11.46 26.91 -10.58
N ASP A 505 -12.14 28.04 -10.33
CA ASP A 505 -13.39 28.05 -9.54
C ASP A 505 -14.64 27.93 -10.44
N LEU A 506 -15.85 27.77 -9.87
CA LEU A 506 -17.06 27.60 -10.69
C LEU A 506 -17.77 28.91 -11.07
N THR A 507 -17.49 30.02 -10.40
CA THR A 507 -18.28 31.25 -10.52
C THR A 507 -17.52 32.42 -11.15
N GLY A 508 -16.20 32.34 -11.19
CA GLY A 508 -15.23 33.36 -11.56
C GLY A 508 -15.01 34.42 -10.48
N ASP A 509 -15.37 34.15 -9.22
CA ASP A 509 -15.30 35.14 -8.13
C ASP A 509 -13.98 35.10 -7.33
N GLY A 510 -13.09 34.17 -7.66
CA GLY A 510 -11.78 34.01 -7.05
C GLY A 510 -11.78 33.14 -5.79
N ARG A 511 -12.92 32.59 -5.38
CA ARG A 511 -13.04 31.74 -4.18
C ARG A 511 -13.32 30.30 -4.56
N ALA A 512 -12.75 29.36 -3.80
CA ALA A 512 -12.93 27.95 -4.11
C ALA A 512 -14.34 27.44 -3.75
N ASP A 513 -14.92 26.66 -4.67
CA ASP A 513 -16.21 25.99 -4.54
C ASP A 513 -16.05 24.48 -4.29
N LEU A 514 -17.09 23.82 -3.76
CA LEU A 514 -17.06 22.37 -3.50
C LEU A 514 -17.83 21.63 -4.60
N VAL A 515 -17.20 20.59 -5.16
CA VAL A 515 -17.81 19.74 -6.19
C VAL A 515 -17.72 18.28 -5.78
N GLY A 516 -18.83 17.56 -5.84
CA GLY A 516 -18.89 16.13 -5.58
C GLY A 516 -19.62 15.37 -6.70
N PHE A 517 -18.98 14.35 -7.25
CA PHE A 517 -19.59 13.42 -8.20
C PHE A 517 -20.28 12.28 -7.47
N GLY A 518 -21.53 12.47 -7.07
CA GLY A 518 -22.29 11.54 -6.22
C GLY A 518 -22.96 10.39 -6.98
N ASP A 519 -23.97 9.77 -6.37
CA ASP A 519 -24.78 8.72 -7.01
C ASP A 519 -25.74 9.28 -8.07
N ALA A 520 -26.46 10.36 -7.73
CA ALA A 520 -27.51 10.93 -8.57
C ALA A 520 -27.00 11.95 -9.60
N GLY A 521 -25.75 12.40 -9.48
CA GLY A 521 -25.18 13.43 -10.33
C GLY A 521 -24.04 14.21 -9.68
N VAL A 522 -23.68 15.32 -10.31
CA VAL A 522 -22.71 16.29 -9.79
C VAL A 522 -23.40 17.26 -8.84
N TRP A 523 -22.92 17.31 -7.60
CA TRP A 523 -23.38 18.19 -6.54
C TRP A 523 -22.38 19.33 -6.34
N VAL A 524 -22.90 20.55 -6.18
CA VAL A 524 -22.10 21.76 -5.99
C VAL A 524 -22.56 22.51 -4.75
N ALA A 525 -21.62 22.90 -3.90
CA ALA A 525 -21.85 23.88 -2.84
C ALA A 525 -20.97 25.11 -3.10
N LEU A 526 -21.64 26.23 -3.38
CA LEU A 526 -20.97 27.49 -3.70
C LEU A 526 -20.50 28.21 -2.45
N ASN A 527 -19.30 28.78 -2.50
CA ASN A 527 -18.76 29.60 -1.42
C ASN A 527 -19.45 30.98 -1.39
N LYS A 528 -19.84 31.47 -0.21
CA LYS A 528 -20.51 32.77 -0.05
C LYS A 528 -19.55 33.94 0.20
N GLY A 529 -18.28 33.67 0.44
CA GLY A 529 -17.27 34.68 0.74
C GLY A 529 -17.32 35.23 2.17
N ASP A 530 -18.06 34.58 3.07
CA ASP A 530 -18.18 34.93 4.50
C ASP A 530 -17.69 33.81 5.43
N GLY A 531 -16.89 32.87 4.91
CA GLY A 531 -16.50 31.65 5.63
C GLY A 531 -17.63 30.62 5.72
N THR A 532 -18.62 30.68 4.81
CA THR A 532 -19.68 29.68 4.73
C THR A 532 -20.00 29.28 3.29
N PHE A 533 -20.56 28.08 3.14
CA PHE A 533 -21.04 27.58 1.86
C PHE A 533 -22.58 27.61 1.78
N ALA A 534 -23.09 27.70 0.56
CA ALA A 534 -24.48 27.38 0.27
C ALA A 534 -24.74 25.88 0.45
N GLY A 535 -26.00 25.50 0.70
CA GLY A 535 -26.38 24.09 0.74
C GLY A 535 -26.08 23.40 -0.60
N PRO A 536 -25.53 22.17 -0.62
CA PRO A 536 -25.22 21.46 -1.86
C PRO A 536 -26.45 21.29 -2.75
N LYS A 537 -26.30 21.58 -4.05
CA LYS A 537 -27.35 21.42 -5.06
C LYS A 537 -26.89 20.45 -6.14
N LEU A 538 -27.80 19.57 -6.57
CA LEU A 538 -27.60 18.71 -7.73
C LEU A 538 -27.65 19.56 -9.01
N MET A 539 -26.55 19.61 -9.74
CA MET A 539 -26.42 20.46 -10.94
C MET A 539 -26.52 19.66 -12.24
N VAL A 540 -25.99 18.44 -12.28
CA VAL A 540 -25.98 17.60 -13.50
C VAL A 540 -26.28 16.15 -13.15
N GLN A 541 -27.30 15.54 -13.78
CA GLN A 541 -27.67 14.14 -13.58
C GLN A 541 -26.86 13.19 -14.50
N ASN A 542 -25.54 13.33 -14.46
CA ASN A 542 -24.57 12.50 -15.18
C ASN A 542 -23.22 12.59 -14.46
N PHE A 543 -22.14 12.06 -15.03
CA PHE A 543 -20.81 11.97 -14.41
C PHE A 543 -20.79 11.25 -13.05
N ALA A 544 -21.89 10.58 -12.70
CA ALA A 544 -22.17 10.06 -11.39
C ALA A 544 -22.23 8.53 -11.40
N TYR A 545 -22.12 7.96 -10.19
CA TYR A 545 -22.00 6.51 -10.04
C TYR A 545 -23.24 5.78 -10.57
N SER A 546 -24.43 6.17 -10.08
CA SER A 546 -25.69 5.59 -10.56
C SER A 546 -26.18 6.32 -11.82
N ALA A 547 -26.22 7.65 -11.79
CA ALA A 547 -26.58 8.48 -12.93
C ALA A 547 -25.40 8.62 -13.93
N GLY A 548 -25.44 7.81 -14.99
CA GLY A 548 -24.44 7.82 -16.06
C GLY A 548 -23.40 6.70 -16.00
N GLY A 549 -23.42 5.85 -14.96
CA GLY A 549 -22.59 4.64 -14.90
C GLY A 549 -21.08 4.90 -14.70
N TRP A 550 -20.70 6.04 -14.13
CA TRP A 550 -19.30 6.42 -13.99
C TRP A 550 -18.62 5.62 -12.86
N ARG A 551 -17.38 5.18 -13.07
CA ARG A 551 -16.63 4.32 -12.15
C ARG A 551 -15.24 4.87 -11.98
N THR A 552 -14.76 5.06 -10.76
CA THR A 552 -13.41 5.61 -10.50
C THR A 552 -12.30 4.76 -11.10
N GLN A 553 -12.50 3.43 -11.21
CA GLN A 553 -11.54 2.49 -11.76
C GLN A 553 -11.44 2.54 -13.30
N LYS A 554 -12.42 3.15 -13.98
CA LYS A 554 -12.49 3.19 -15.45
C LYS A 554 -12.49 4.61 -16.01
N HIS A 555 -13.20 5.50 -15.32
CA HIS A 555 -13.64 6.78 -15.83
C HIS A 555 -13.12 7.95 -14.97
N PRO A 556 -11.93 8.49 -15.30
CA PRO A 556 -11.46 9.75 -14.73
C PRO A 556 -12.48 10.87 -14.95
N ARG A 557 -12.66 11.68 -13.91
CA ARG A 557 -13.52 12.86 -13.90
C ARG A 557 -12.72 14.02 -13.35
N MET A 558 -12.78 15.13 -14.04
CA MET A 558 -11.93 16.30 -13.82
C MET A 558 -12.75 17.56 -14.03
N LEU A 559 -12.20 18.68 -13.56
CA LEU A 559 -12.70 20.00 -13.88
C LEU A 559 -11.58 20.80 -14.58
N ALA A 560 -11.94 21.55 -15.61
CA ALA A 560 -11.02 22.44 -16.31
C ALA A 560 -11.80 23.50 -17.09
N ASP A 561 -11.20 24.67 -17.33
CA ASP A 561 -11.79 25.70 -18.21
C ASP A 561 -11.57 25.33 -19.68
N LEU A 562 -12.64 24.91 -20.36
CA LEU A 562 -12.60 24.57 -21.79
C LEU A 562 -12.94 25.77 -22.68
N THR A 563 -13.40 26.87 -22.11
CA THR A 563 -13.95 28.03 -22.85
C THR A 563 -13.05 29.27 -22.79
N GLY A 564 -12.14 29.33 -21.83
CA GLY A 564 -11.26 30.46 -21.56
C GLY A 564 -11.95 31.58 -20.77
N ASP A 565 -13.06 31.28 -20.09
CA ASP A 565 -13.83 32.23 -19.29
C ASP A 565 -13.43 32.25 -17.80
N ASN A 566 -12.38 31.51 -17.44
CA ASN A 566 -11.85 31.24 -16.12
C ASN A 566 -12.81 30.49 -15.19
N ARG A 567 -13.78 29.74 -15.74
CA ARG A 567 -14.67 28.89 -14.95
C ARG A 567 -14.46 27.43 -15.28
N ALA A 568 -14.47 26.60 -14.26
CA ALA A 568 -14.32 25.16 -14.44
C ALA A 568 -15.57 24.54 -15.11
N ASP A 569 -15.34 23.79 -16.18
CA ASP A 569 -16.30 22.90 -16.83
C ASP A 569 -16.12 21.47 -16.32
N LEU A 570 -17.13 20.61 -16.49
CA LEU A 570 -17.02 19.19 -16.16
C LEU A 570 -16.45 18.43 -17.35
N VAL A 571 -15.46 17.57 -17.09
CA VAL A 571 -14.87 16.67 -18.07
C VAL A 571 -14.85 15.25 -17.52
N GLY A 572 -15.28 14.29 -18.32
CA GLY A 572 -15.26 12.88 -17.97
C GLY A 572 -14.78 12.02 -19.13
N PHE A 573 -13.82 11.14 -18.84
CA PHE A 573 -13.31 10.15 -19.77
C PHE A 573 -14.12 8.85 -19.63
N GLY A 574 -15.21 8.72 -20.38
CA GLY A 574 -16.19 7.63 -20.23
C GLY A 574 -15.81 6.36 -21.00
N ASP A 575 -16.81 5.52 -21.30
CA ASP A 575 -16.63 4.33 -22.15
C ASP A 575 -16.53 4.71 -23.64
N ALA A 576 -17.42 5.56 -24.13
CA ALA A 576 -17.53 5.92 -25.55
C ALA A 576 -16.59 7.06 -26.00
N GLY A 577 -15.96 7.76 -25.05
CA GLY A 577 -15.10 8.91 -25.33
C GLY A 577 -15.07 9.92 -24.20
N VAL A 578 -14.53 11.10 -24.49
CA VAL A 578 -14.51 12.25 -23.58
C VAL A 578 -15.84 12.98 -23.66
N TRP A 579 -16.51 13.09 -22.52
CA TRP A 579 -17.73 13.84 -22.31
C TRP A 579 -17.42 15.14 -21.59
N ILE A 580 -18.11 16.21 -21.98
CA ILE A 580 -18.00 17.50 -21.32
C ILE A 580 -19.38 18.05 -20.98
N SER A 581 -19.45 18.90 -19.96
CA SER A 581 -20.63 19.68 -19.63
C SER A 581 -20.17 21.08 -19.23
N LEU A 582 -20.55 22.07 -20.05
CA LEU A 582 -20.04 23.43 -19.93
C LEU A 582 -20.77 24.22 -18.86
N ASN A 583 -20.03 25.00 -18.09
CA ASN A 583 -20.52 25.92 -17.09
C ASN A 583 -21.15 27.15 -17.77
N ASN A 584 -22.35 27.56 -17.34
CA ASN A 584 -23.04 28.76 -17.83
C ASN A 584 -22.81 30.00 -16.95
N GLY A 585 -22.01 29.87 -15.89
CA GLY A 585 -21.94 30.81 -14.79
C GLY A 585 -22.95 30.53 -13.69
N SER A 586 -22.69 31.09 -12.50
CA SER A 586 -23.50 30.90 -11.28
C SER A 586 -23.65 29.44 -10.80
N GLY A 587 -22.68 28.57 -11.15
CA GLY A 587 -22.67 27.17 -10.73
C GLY A 587 -23.68 26.26 -11.46
N SER A 588 -24.11 26.63 -12.66
CA SER A 588 -25.02 25.80 -13.50
C SER A 588 -24.30 25.27 -14.73
N PHE A 589 -24.72 24.10 -15.22
CA PHE A 589 -24.06 23.43 -16.34
C PHE A 589 -25.04 23.07 -17.46
N ARG A 590 -24.53 22.95 -18.69
CA ARG A 590 -25.26 22.47 -19.87
C ARG A 590 -25.39 20.95 -19.87
N ASP A 591 -26.28 20.43 -20.71
CA ASP A 591 -26.37 18.98 -20.90
C ASP A 591 -25.03 18.37 -21.34
N PRO A 592 -24.63 17.23 -20.75
CA PRO A 592 -23.40 16.53 -21.14
C PRO A 592 -23.40 16.12 -22.60
N ARG A 593 -22.26 16.30 -23.28
CA ARG A 593 -22.07 15.87 -24.67
C ARG A 593 -20.72 15.18 -24.88
N LEU A 594 -20.71 14.19 -25.76
CA LEU A 594 -19.51 13.52 -26.25
C LEU A 594 -18.76 14.45 -27.22
N VAL A 595 -17.45 14.60 -27.06
CA VAL A 595 -16.63 15.51 -27.89
C VAL A 595 -15.40 14.86 -28.53
N VAL A 596 -14.91 13.74 -27.99
CA VAL A 596 -13.78 12.98 -28.56
C VAL A 596 -14.02 11.49 -28.38
N GLU A 597 -14.05 10.71 -29.45
CA GLU A 597 -14.20 9.23 -29.43
C GLU A 597 -12.84 8.52 -29.22
N ASN A 598 -12.11 8.92 -28.18
CA ASN A 598 -10.82 8.36 -27.76
C ASN A 598 -10.59 8.73 -26.28
N PHE A 599 -9.41 8.47 -25.73
CA PHE A 599 -9.06 8.70 -24.31
C PHE A 599 -9.96 7.95 -23.30
N ALA A 600 -10.80 7.06 -23.80
CA ALA A 600 -11.89 6.43 -23.10
C ALA A 600 -11.67 4.92 -22.93
N TYR A 601 -12.45 4.33 -22.02
CA TYR A 601 -12.23 2.95 -21.61
C TYR A 601 -12.47 1.95 -22.75
N VAL A 602 -13.58 2.09 -23.48
CA VAL A 602 -13.87 1.28 -24.67
C VAL A 602 -13.30 1.96 -25.91
N ALA A 603 -13.69 3.21 -26.16
CA ALA A 603 -13.20 4.00 -27.29
C ALA A 603 -11.74 4.46 -27.04
N GLY A 604 -10.80 3.78 -27.71
CA GLY A 604 -9.37 4.05 -27.59
C GLY A 604 -8.62 3.16 -26.59
N GLY A 605 -9.32 2.31 -25.81
CA GLY A 605 -8.68 1.31 -24.95
C GLY A 605 -7.91 1.85 -23.75
N TRP A 606 -8.25 3.05 -23.25
CA TRP A 606 -7.54 3.69 -22.16
C TRP A 606 -7.87 3.04 -20.81
N ARG A 607 -6.92 3.06 -19.88
CA ARG A 607 -6.96 2.31 -18.61
C ARG A 607 -6.43 3.20 -17.51
N VAL A 608 -7.08 3.25 -16.35
CA VAL A 608 -6.66 4.15 -15.26
C VAL A 608 -5.32 3.70 -14.69
N GLU A 609 -5.12 2.39 -14.60
CA GLU A 609 -3.93 1.72 -14.09
C GLU A 609 -2.73 1.77 -15.05
N LYS A 610 -2.91 2.20 -16.30
CA LYS A 610 -1.83 2.29 -17.30
C LYS A 610 -1.64 3.67 -17.91
N HIS A 611 -2.75 4.38 -18.13
CA HIS A 611 -2.83 5.52 -19.03
C HIS A 611 -3.35 6.78 -18.31
N PRO A 612 -2.45 7.57 -17.69
CA PRO A 612 -2.80 8.88 -17.15
C PRO A 612 -3.32 9.83 -18.24
N ARG A 613 -4.30 10.65 -17.88
CA ARG A 613 -4.94 11.65 -18.74
C ARG A 613 -5.03 12.94 -17.95
N PHE A 614 -4.83 14.05 -18.64
CA PHE A 614 -4.81 15.38 -18.06
C PHE A 614 -5.50 16.37 -18.99
N LEU A 615 -5.83 17.52 -18.41
CA LEU A 615 -6.34 18.68 -19.10
C LEU A 615 -5.36 19.82 -18.84
N ALA A 616 -4.84 20.44 -19.89
CA ALA A 616 -3.85 21.52 -19.78
C ALA A 616 -3.92 22.42 -21.02
N ASP A 617 -3.63 23.71 -20.86
CA ASP A 617 -3.47 24.62 -22.00
C ASP A 617 -2.10 24.38 -22.65
N LEU A 618 -2.10 23.74 -23.83
CA LEU A 618 -0.88 23.43 -24.57
C LEU A 618 -0.55 24.48 -25.63
N THR A 619 -1.46 25.42 -25.89
CA THR A 619 -1.32 26.41 -26.96
C THR A 619 -1.18 27.85 -26.45
N GLY A 620 -1.41 28.08 -25.17
CA GLY A 620 -1.42 29.39 -24.53
C GLY A 620 -2.70 30.19 -24.80
N ASP A 621 -3.77 29.53 -25.26
CA ASP A 621 -5.05 30.15 -25.61
C ASP A 621 -6.05 30.26 -24.43
N ARG A 622 -5.61 29.82 -23.25
CA ARG A 622 -6.30 29.71 -21.96
C ARG A 622 -7.45 28.71 -21.95
N ARG A 623 -7.51 27.81 -22.92
CA ARG A 623 -8.47 26.70 -22.92
C ARG A 623 -7.71 25.41 -22.70
N ALA A 624 -8.24 24.56 -21.83
CA ALA A 624 -7.62 23.26 -21.64
C ALA A 624 -7.81 22.37 -22.88
N ASP A 625 -6.69 21.80 -23.32
CA ASP A 625 -6.57 20.71 -24.28
C ASP A 625 -6.58 19.36 -23.55
N ILE A 626 -6.78 18.27 -24.30
CA ILE A 626 -6.66 16.92 -23.77
C ILE A 626 -5.27 16.38 -24.10
N ILE A 627 -4.58 15.86 -23.09
CA ILE A 627 -3.35 15.11 -23.26
C ILE A 627 -3.42 13.82 -22.43
N GLY A 628 -3.03 12.71 -23.05
CA GLY A 628 -3.00 11.41 -22.40
C GLY A 628 -1.75 10.63 -22.76
N PHE A 629 -1.25 9.86 -21.81
CA PHE A 629 -0.12 8.98 -21.96
C PHE A 629 -0.61 7.55 -22.24
N GLY A 630 -0.73 7.19 -23.51
CA GLY A 630 -1.29 5.92 -23.98
C GLY A 630 -0.23 4.83 -24.17
N GLU A 631 -0.55 3.79 -24.94
CA GLU A 631 0.41 2.72 -25.26
C GLU A 631 1.62 3.25 -26.06
N ALA A 632 1.33 3.97 -27.15
CA ALA A 632 2.34 4.41 -28.12
C ALA A 632 3.07 5.72 -27.74
N GLY A 633 2.66 6.39 -26.65
CA GLY A 633 3.30 7.62 -26.17
C GLY A 633 2.30 8.68 -25.68
N ALA A 634 2.71 9.95 -25.72
CA ALA A 634 1.85 11.10 -25.40
C ALA A 634 0.99 11.50 -26.60
N TRP A 635 -0.33 11.42 -26.42
CA TRP A 635 -1.36 11.80 -27.37
C TRP A 635 -2.00 13.11 -26.97
N VAL A 636 -2.22 14.00 -27.95
CA VAL A 636 -2.85 15.30 -27.76
C VAL A 636 -4.09 15.42 -28.62
N SER A 637 -5.11 16.06 -28.08
CA SER A 637 -6.31 16.47 -28.80
C SER A 637 -6.59 17.92 -28.44
N LEU A 638 -6.29 18.82 -29.38
CA LEU A 638 -6.39 20.27 -29.20
C LEU A 638 -7.84 20.76 -29.18
N ASN A 639 -8.14 21.66 -28.26
CA ASN A 639 -9.39 22.37 -28.17
C ASN A 639 -9.45 23.43 -29.29
N ARG A 640 -10.49 23.38 -30.13
CA ARG A 640 -10.65 24.27 -31.29
C ARG A 640 -11.34 25.59 -30.94
N GLY A 641 -11.57 25.86 -29.66
CA GLY A 641 -12.57 26.82 -29.21
C GLY A 641 -13.98 26.25 -29.41
N ASN A 642 -15.01 26.87 -28.81
CA ASN A 642 -16.42 26.39 -28.81
C ASN A 642 -16.66 24.99 -28.17
N ALA A 643 -15.67 24.52 -27.43
CA ALA A 643 -15.64 23.22 -26.77
C ALA A 643 -15.82 22.02 -27.72
N THR A 644 -15.21 22.12 -28.89
CA THR A 644 -14.94 20.98 -29.77
C THR A 644 -13.44 20.71 -29.80
N PHE A 645 -13.07 19.49 -30.13
CA PHE A 645 -11.68 19.05 -30.10
C PHE A 645 -11.23 18.51 -31.46
N ALA A 646 -9.94 18.62 -31.73
CA ALA A 646 -9.31 18.01 -32.89
C ALA A 646 -9.27 16.49 -32.76
N ALA A 647 -9.00 15.80 -33.87
CA ALA A 647 -8.73 14.38 -33.81
C ALA A 647 -7.46 14.13 -32.97
N PRO A 648 -7.43 13.13 -32.07
CA PRO A 648 -6.26 12.81 -31.28
C PRO A 648 -5.06 12.45 -32.16
N GLN A 649 -3.89 12.99 -31.84
CA GLN A 649 -2.64 12.75 -32.54
C GLN A 649 -1.54 12.35 -31.56
N LEU A 650 -0.69 11.40 -31.96
CA LEU A 650 0.51 11.04 -31.22
C LEU A 650 1.56 12.14 -31.42
N MET A 651 1.93 12.84 -30.35
CA MET A 651 2.88 13.95 -30.40
C MET A 651 4.27 13.53 -29.96
N VAL A 652 4.38 12.66 -28.95
CA VAL A 652 5.68 12.16 -28.47
C VAL A 652 5.63 10.64 -28.37
N PRO A 653 6.43 9.89 -29.15
CA PRO A 653 6.50 8.42 -29.07
C PRO A 653 7.35 7.97 -27.86
N ASN A 654 7.08 8.51 -26.68
CA ASN A 654 7.65 8.20 -25.38
C ASN A 654 6.61 8.58 -24.30
N PHE A 655 6.91 8.42 -23.02
CA PHE A 655 5.98 8.61 -21.89
C PHE A 655 4.79 7.64 -21.87
N GLY A 656 4.74 6.71 -22.81
CA GLY A 656 3.69 5.71 -22.97
C GLY A 656 4.01 4.38 -22.33
N TYR A 657 2.98 3.54 -22.18
CA TYR A 657 3.10 2.24 -21.52
C TYR A 657 4.04 1.30 -22.29
N THR A 658 3.82 1.17 -23.60
CA THR A 658 4.70 0.41 -24.49
C THR A 658 5.88 1.29 -24.95
N ALA A 659 5.58 2.48 -25.46
CA ALA A 659 6.62 3.42 -25.93
C ALA A 659 7.26 4.16 -24.77
N GLY A 660 8.46 3.73 -24.40
CA GLY A 660 9.24 4.29 -23.28
C GLY A 660 9.11 3.54 -21.96
N GLY A 661 8.23 2.52 -21.88
CA GLY A 661 8.14 1.64 -20.70
C GLY A 661 7.53 2.29 -19.45
N TRP A 662 6.71 3.33 -19.60
CA TRP A 662 6.18 4.08 -18.47
C TRP A 662 5.09 3.29 -17.72
N ARG A 663 5.04 3.45 -16.40
CA ARG A 663 4.22 2.65 -15.49
C ARG A 663 3.59 3.57 -14.46
N VAL A 664 2.30 3.45 -14.16
CA VAL A 664 1.64 4.38 -13.22
C VAL A 664 2.17 4.16 -11.80
N GLU A 665 2.47 2.92 -11.45
CA GLU A 665 2.99 2.46 -10.17
C GLU A 665 4.47 2.81 -9.94
N LYS A 666 5.21 3.23 -10.98
CA LYS A 666 6.63 3.62 -10.87
C LYS A 666 6.90 5.06 -11.29
N HIS A 667 6.23 5.51 -12.34
CA HIS A 667 6.60 6.66 -13.14
C HIS A 667 5.51 7.74 -13.18
N PRO A 668 5.49 8.65 -12.19
CA PRO A 668 4.67 9.86 -12.24
C PRO A 668 4.95 10.69 -13.48
N ARG A 669 3.89 11.24 -14.06
CA ARG A 669 3.93 12.18 -15.19
C ARG A 669 3.07 13.38 -14.85
N PHE A 670 3.58 14.55 -15.16
CA PHE A 670 2.95 15.83 -14.87
C PHE A 670 3.08 16.74 -16.08
N LEU A 671 2.33 17.83 -16.01
CA LEU A 671 2.37 18.93 -16.95
C LEU A 671 2.65 20.20 -16.16
N ALA A 672 3.66 20.96 -16.56
CA ALA A 672 4.04 22.20 -15.88
C ALA A 672 4.75 23.14 -16.84
N ASP A 673 4.63 24.45 -16.64
CA ASP A 673 5.40 25.43 -17.40
C ASP A 673 6.83 25.52 -16.83
N LEU A 674 7.80 25.08 -17.62
CA LEU A 674 9.21 25.12 -17.23
C LEU A 674 9.96 26.34 -17.79
N THR A 675 9.38 27.06 -18.74
CA THR A 675 10.07 28.13 -19.48
C THR A 675 9.49 29.52 -19.18
N GLY A 676 8.37 29.60 -18.46
CA GLY A 676 7.65 30.83 -18.14
C GLY A 676 6.80 31.35 -19.30
N ASP A 677 6.56 30.53 -20.32
CA ASP A 677 5.78 30.89 -21.51
C ASP A 677 4.27 30.66 -21.35
N ARG A 678 3.87 30.14 -20.18
CA ARG A 678 2.52 29.76 -19.73
C ARG A 678 1.92 28.58 -20.46
N ARG A 679 2.74 27.73 -21.06
CA ARG A 679 2.31 26.52 -21.75
C ARG A 679 2.86 25.33 -21.00
N ALA A 680 2.05 24.29 -20.87
CA ALA A 680 2.48 23.14 -20.10
C ALA A 680 3.44 22.25 -20.91
N ASP A 681 4.61 21.98 -20.34
CA ASP A 681 5.61 21.02 -20.80
C ASP A 681 5.34 19.64 -20.17
N ILE A 682 5.84 18.56 -20.79
CA ILE A 682 5.75 17.23 -20.21
C ILE A 682 6.94 17.02 -19.27
N VAL A 683 6.65 16.62 -18.02
CA VAL A 683 7.66 16.21 -17.04
C VAL A 683 7.34 14.80 -16.56
N GLY A 684 8.26 13.87 -16.77
CA GLY A 684 8.11 12.48 -16.37
C GLY A 684 9.23 12.02 -15.44
N PHE A 685 8.88 11.43 -14.31
CA PHE A 685 9.82 10.80 -13.38
C PHE A 685 9.99 9.32 -13.78
N GLY A 686 10.97 9.02 -14.62
CA GLY A 686 11.23 7.68 -15.16
C GLY A 686 12.22 6.85 -14.33
N ASP A 687 12.67 5.71 -14.84
CA ASP A 687 13.68 4.87 -14.15
C ASP A 687 14.99 5.64 -13.93
N LYS A 688 15.51 6.27 -14.98
CA LYS A 688 16.81 6.96 -14.98
C LYS A 688 16.80 8.38 -14.40
N GLY A 689 15.64 8.87 -13.99
CA GLY A 689 15.47 10.22 -13.44
C GLY A 689 14.37 11.02 -14.12
N VAL A 690 14.50 12.34 -14.12
CA VAL A 690 13.48 13.26 -14.65
C VAL A 690 13.70 13.52 -16.14
N TRP A 691 12.66 13.26 -16.93
CA TRP A 691 12.60 13.48 -18.36
C TRP A 691 11.67 14.64 -18.68
N VAL A 692 12.10 15.52 -19.58
CA VAL A 692 11.33 16.69 -20.03
C VAL A 692 11.13 16.66 -21.54
N SER A 693 9.92 16.99 -21.98
CA SER A 693 9.58 17.34 -23.37
C SER A 693 9.00 18.75 -23.37
N LEU A 694 9.75 19.71 -23.91
CA LEU A 694 9.30 21.09 -24.01
C LEU A 694 8.22 21.26 -25.08
N ASN A 695 7.21 22.06 -24.79
CA ASN A 695 6.10 22.37 -25.69
C ASN A 695 6.49 23.47 -26.68
N ASN A 696 6.18 23.28 -27.96
CA ASN A 696 6.47 24.27 -29.01
C ASN A 696 5.38 25.36 -29.13
N GLY A 697 4.26 25.19 -28.42
CA GLY A 697 3.12 26.10 -28.34
C GLY A 697 2.08 25.95 -29.42
N ASP A 698 2.16 24.89 -30.22
CA ASP A 698 1.17 24.49 -31.22
C ASP A 698 0.56 23.11 -30.91
N GLY A 699 0.74 22.62 -29.69
CA GLY A 699 0.35 21.27 -29.27
C GLY A 699 1.38 20.18 -29.57
N THR A 700 2.49 20.51 -30.23
CA THR A 700 3.62 19.61 -30.44
C THR A 700 4.70 19.79 -29.38
N PHE A 701 5.57 18.79 -29.23
CA PHE A 701 6.63 18.79 -28.24
C PHE A 701 7.99 18.47 -28.88
N GLN A 702 9.05 18.97 -28.26
CA GLN A 702 10.42 18.57 -28.55
C GLN A 702 10.67 17.12 -28.10
N GLY A 703 11.75 16.52 -28.59
CA GLY A 703 12.14 15.16 -28.19
C GLY A 703 12.51 15.08 -26.70
N PRO A 704 12.15 13.99 -26.00
CA PRO A 704 12.34 13.86 -24.56
C PRO A 704 13.83 13.87 -24.18
N GLN A 705 14.20 14.68 -23.19
CA GLN A 705 15.55 14.81 -22.64
C GLN A 705 15.58 14.39 -21.17
N LEU A 706 16.60 13.62 -20.78
CA LEU A 706 16.89 13.36 -19.37
C LEU A 706 17.59 14.60 -18.79
N VAL A 707 16.97 15.25 -17.80
CA VAL A 707 17.43 16.54 -17.27
C VAL A 707 17.93 16.49 -15.84
N VAL A 708 17.52 15.46 -15.06
CA VAL A 708 18.03 15.22 -13.69
C VAL A 708 18.17 13.72 -13.49
N GLU A 709 19.35 13.25 -13.09
CA GLU A 709 19.62 11.84 -12.74
C GLU A 709 19.30 11.53 -11.27
N ASN A 710 18.10 11.92 -10.84
CA ASN A 710 17.52 11.66 -9.51
C ASN A 710 15.98 11.72 -9.64
N PHE A 711 15.24 11.61 -8.54
CA PHE A 711 13.77 11.56 -8.51
C PHE A 711 13.12 10.40 -9.29
N GLY A 712 13.96 9.52 -9.87
CA GLY A 712 13.58 8.38 -10.67
C GLY A 712 13.54 7.08 -9.87
N TYR A 713 12.98 6.03 -10.48
CA TYR A 713 12.82 4.73 -9.82
C TYR A 713 14.17 4.08 -9.50
N ASP A 714 15.08 4.02 -10.46
CA ASP A 714 16.44 3.54 -10.26
C ASP A 714 17.35 4.70 -9.81
N ALA A 715 17.28 5.83 -10.52
CA ALA A 715 18.07 7.01 -10.20
C ALA A 715 17.48 7.76 -9.00
N GLY A 716 18.05 7.52 -7.82
CA GLY A 716 17.63 8.11 -6.55
C GLY A 716 16.66 7.24 -5.74
N GLY A 717 16.24 6.08 -6.23
CA GLY A 717 15.45 5.11 -5.46
C GLY A 717 14.02 5.55 -5.12
N TRP A 718 13.41 6.42 -5.94
CA TRP A 718 12.10 6.99 -5.66
C TRP A 718 10.98 5.98 -5.94
N ARG A 719 9.89 6.08 -5.19
CA ARG A 719 8.84 5.06 -5.11
C ARG A 719 7.51 5.78 -4.99
N VAL A 720 6.50 5.41 -5.79
CA VAL A 720 5.22 6.14 -5.79
C VAL A 720 4.49 5.96 -4.47
N GLU A 721 4.61 4.78 -3.86
CA GLU A 721 4.00 4.38 -2.60
C GLU A 721 4.67 4.98 -1.35
N LYS A 722 5.84 5.63 -1.50
CA LYS A 722 6.58 6.25 -0.38
C LYS A 722 6.86 7.73 -0.59
N HIS A 723 7.19 8.09 -1.83
CA HIS A 723 7.81 9.36 -2.17
C HIS A 723 6.98 10.18 -3.17
N PRO A 724 6.04 11.00 -2.66
CA PRO A 724 5.36 12.01 -3.47
C PRO A 724 6.35 12.95 -4.15
N ARG A 725 6.07 13.28 -5.40
CA ARG A 725 6.83 14.23 -6.22
C ARG A 725 5.85 15.20 -6.85
N PHE A 726 6.23 16.46 -6.86
CA PHE A 726 5.40 17.56 -7.34
C PHE A 726 6.26 18.54 -8.13
N LEU A 727 5.56 19.42 -8.84
CA LEU A 727 6.12 20.56 -9.52
C LEU A 727 5.45 21.81 -8.97
N ALA A 728 6.22 22.80 -8.52
CA ALA A 728 5.71 24.04 -7.95
C ALA A 728 6.74 25.17 -8.09
N ASP A 729 6.27 26.41 -8.24
CA ASP A 729 7.15 27.58 -8.24
C ASP A 729 7.56 27.94 -6.80
N LEU A 730 8.83 27.73 -6.46
CA LEU A 730 9.37 28.02 -5.14
C LEU A 730 10.02 29.40 -5.07
N THR A 731 10.32 30.03 -6.21
CA THR A 731 11.09 31.28 -6.26
C THR A 731 10.25 32.49 -6.63
N GLY A 732 9.02 32.28 -7.11
CA GLY A 732 8.10 33.30 -7.58
C GLY A 732 8.43 33.82 -8.98
N ASP A 733 9.19 33.06 -9.77
CA ASP A 733 9.60 33.44 -11.12
C ASP A 733 8.62 32.98 -12.22
N GLY A 734 7.55 32.29 -11.83
CA GLY A 734 6.51 31.76 -12.70
C GLY A 734 6.85 30.42 -13.35
N ARG A 735 7.93 29.76 -12.93
CA ARG A 735 8.41 28.49 -13.50
C ARG A 735 8.38 27.41 -12.44
N ALA A 736 7.99 26.19 -12.83
CA ALA A 736 7.90 25.11 -11.87
C ALA A 736 9.27 24.51 -11.54
N ASP A 737 9.56 24.36 -10.26
CA ASP A 737 10.67 23.62 -9.68
C ASP A 737 10.24 22.20 -9.31
N ILE A 738 11.20 21.28 -9.16
CA ILE A 738 10.92 19.91 -8.69
C ILE A 738 10.97 19.88 -7.18
N VAL A 739 9.94 19.31 -6.56
CA VAL A 739 9.88 19.03 -5.12
C VAL A 739 9.55 17.56 -4.90
N GLY A 740 10.41 16.86 -4.19
CA GLY A 740 10.24 15.45 -3.86
C GLY A 740 10.30 15.21 -2.35
N PHE A 741 9.30 14.50 -1.83
CA PHE A 741 9.27 14.04 -0.44
C PHE A 741 9.96 12.66 -0.36
N GLY A 742 11.28 12.66 -0.21
CA GLY A 742 12.12 11.45 -0.21
C GLY A 742 12.20 10.76 1.16
N TYR A 743 13.18 9.86 1.32
CA TYR A 743 13.46 9.23 2.61
C TYR A 743 13.91 10.25 3.67
N ALA A 744 14.97 10.99 3.36
CA ALA A 744 15.64 11.92 4.26
C ALA A 744 14.88 13.26 4.47
N GLY A 745 13.76 13.47 3.78
CA GLY A 745 12.97 14.69 3.89
C GLY A 745 12.58 15.27 2.53
N VAL A 746 12.43 16.59 2.45
CA VAL A 746 12.05 17.29 1.21
C VAL A 746 13.29 17.66 0.41
N TRP A 747 13.32 17.21 -0.84
CA TRP A 747 14.35 17.49 -1.83
C TRP A 747 13.83 18.45 -2.89
N VAL A 748 14.65 19.42 -3.28
CA VAL A 748 14.32 20.44 -4.29
C VAL A 748 15.36 20.44 -5.41
N SER A 749 14.90 20.56 -6.65
CA SER A 749 15.71 20.90 -7.83
C SER A 749 15.13 22.15 -8.45
N LEU A 750 15.86 23.27 -8.37
CA LEU A 750 15.43 24.54 -8.94
C LEU A 750 15.56 24.55 -10.47
N ASN A 751 14.60 25.16 -11.15
CA ASN A 751 14.54 25.26 -12.60
C ASN A 751 15.45 26.39 -13.12
N ASN A 752 16.17 26.14 -14.21
CA ASN A 752 17.04 27.15 -14.85
C ASN A 752 16.29 28.03 -15.86
N GLY A 753 15.07 27.65 -16.25
CA GLY A 753 14.20 28.36 -17.18
C GLY A 753 14.30 27.95 -18.64
N ASP A 754 15.09 26.93 -18.94
CA ASP A 754 15.31 26.39 -20.28
C ASP A 754 14.89 24.92 -20.39
N GLY A 755 14.10 24.44 -19.42
CA GLY A 755 13.71 23.03 -19.29
C GLY A 755 14.71 22.16 -18.54
N THR A 756 15.85 22.71 -18.11
CA THR A 756 16.83 22.01 -17.26
C THR A 756 16.72 22.44 -15.79
N PHE A 757 17.29 21.65 -14.89
CA PHE A 757 17.25 21.88 -13.45
C PHE A 757 18.65 21.85 -12.83
N GLN A 758 18.79 22.52 -11.69
CA GLN A 758 19.94 22.40 -10.80
C GLN A 758 19.96 21.02 -10.14
N GLY A 759 21.10 20.65 -9.55
CA GLY A 759 21.23 19.38 -8.82
C GLY A 759 20.33 19.33 -7.57
N PRO A 760 19.78 18.16 -7.22
CA PRO A 760 18.84 18.02 -6.10
C PRO A 760 19.50 18.35 -4.76
N GLN A 761 18.81 19.15 -3.94
CA GLN A 761 19.23 19.55 -2.59
C GLN A 761 18.21 19.09 -1.55
N LEU A 762 18.66 18.54 -0.43
CA LEU A 762 17.80 18.29 0.73
C LEU A 762 17.59 19.63 1.46
N VAL A 763 16.35 20.08 1.56
CA VAL A 763 16.01 21.42 2.08
C VAL A 763 15.23 21.39 3.39
N VAL A 764 14.57 20.27 3.72
CA VAL A 764 13.87 20.07 5.00
C VAL A 764 14.05 18.63 5.46
N GLU A 765 14.57 18.40 6.66
CA GLU A 765 14.70 17.07 7.28
C GLU A 765 13.41 16.65 8.01
N ASN A 766 12.27 16.75 7.32
CA ASN A 766 10.95 16.33 7.76
C ASN A 766 10.08 16.11 6.50
N PHE A 767 8.81 15.78 6.65
CA PHE A 767 7.87 15.43 5.57
C PHE A 767 8.29 14.22 4.70
N GLY A 768 9.43 13.60 5.01
CA GLY A 768 10.00 12.46 4.33
C GLY A 768 9.54 11.13 4.93
N TYR A 769 9.80 10.05 4.21
CA TYR A 769 9.41 8.72 4.64
C TYR A 769 10.10 8.31 5.95
N ASP A 770 11.41 8.54 6.05
CA ASP A 770 12.16 8.32 7.29
C ASP A 770 12.15 9.58 8.14
N ALA A 771 12.52 10.72 7.54
CA ALA A 771 12.56 12.00 8.22
C ALA A 771 11.14 12.53 8.47
N GLY A 772 10.67 12.38 9.71
CA GLY A 772 9.33 12.76 10.15
C GLY A 772 8.27 11.65 10.04
N GLY A 773 8.63 10.46 9.54
CA GLY A 773 7.73 9.30 9.53
C GLY A 773 6.49 9.43 8.63
N TRP A 774 6.60 10.20 7.54
CA TRP A 774 5.46 10.46 6.66
C TRP A 774 5.14 9.26 5.78
N ARG A 775 3.86 9.06 5.48
CA ARG A 775 3.33 7.85 4.85
C ARG A 775 2.31 8.25 3.81
N VAL A 776 2.42 7.75 2.58
CA VAL A 776 1.53 8.17 1.49
C VAL A 776 0.09 7.75 1.77
N GLU A 777 -0.10 6.66 2.51
CA GLU A 777 -1.38 6.06 2.88
C GLU A 777 -2.06 6.70 4.09
N LYS A 778 -1.34 7.52 4.88
CA LYS A 778 -1.90 8.21 6.07
C LYS A 778 -1.80 9.72 6.00
N HIS A 779 -0.68 10.21 5.45
CA HIS A 779 -0.24 11.59 5.54
C HIS A 779 -0.14 12.26 4.16
N PRO A 780 -1.25 12.83 3.65
CA PRO A 780 -1.21 13.69 2.48
C PRO A 780 -0.23 14.84 2.67
N ARG A 781 0.54 15.13 1.62
CA ARG A 781 1.47 16.26 1.54
C ARG A 781 1.18 17.02 0.27
N PHE A 782 1.20 18.34 0.38
CA PHE A 782 0.86 19.27 -0.69
C PHE A 782 1.83 20.44 -0.68
N LEU A 783 1.77 21.19 -1.77
CA LEU A 783 2.44 22.48 -1.92
C LEU A 783 1.35 23.51 -2.20
N ALA A 784 1.31 24.59 -1.42
CA ALA A 784 0.31 25.65 -1.53
C ALA A 784 0.86 26.96 -0.93
N ASP A 785 0.42 28.11 -1.42
CA ASP A 785 0.86 29.41 -0.89
C ASP A 785 0.07 29.76 0.39
N LEU A 786 0.68 29.62 1.57
CA LEU A 786 0.08 29.95 2.86
C LEU A 786 0.27 31.42 3.26
N THR A 787 1.05 32.18 2.49
CA THR A 787 1.46 33.55 2.84
C THR A 787 0.93 34.61 1.88
N GLY A 788 0.39 34.22 0.73
CA GLY A 788 -0.11 35.09 -0.33
C GLY A 788 0.99 35.79 -1.14
N ASP A 789 2.23 35.28 -1.07
CA ASP A 789 3.41 35.87 -1.72
C ASP A 789 3.68 35.32 -3.13
N GLY A 790 2.88 34.34 -3.57
CA GLY A 790 2.96 33.68 -4.87
C GLY A 790 3.89 32.48 -4.91
N ARG A 791 4.46 32.05 -3.78
CA ARG A 791 5.37 30.91 -3.69
C ARG A 791 4.76 29.79 -2.91
N ALA A 792 5.02 28.55 -3.33
CA ALA A 792 4.46 27.41 -2.64
C ALA A 792 5.21 27.10 -1.34
N ASP A 793 4.45 26.90 -0.25
CA ASP A 793 4.89 26.38 1.04
C ASP A 793 4.62 24.87 1.13
N ILE A 794 5.26 24.18 2.07
CA ILE A 794 4.98 22.77 2.35
C ILE A 794 3.86 22.67 3.37
N VAL A 795 2.86 21.83 3.06
CA VAL A 795 1.79 21.49 3.99
C VAL A 795 1.60 19.98 4.05
N GLY A 796 1.65 19.43 5.25
CA GLY A 796 1.47 18.01 5.50
C GLY A 796 0.41 17.73 6.55
N PHE A 797 -0.48 16.80 6.26
CA PHE A 797 -1.49 16.31 7.22
C PHE A 797 -0.92 15.09 7.96
N GLY A 798 -0.22 15.32 9.08
CA GLY A 798 0.47 14.30 9.87
C GLY A 798 -0.42 13.60 10.90
N TYR A 799 0.18 12.94 11.89
CA TYR A 799 -0.57 12.30 12.99
C TYR A 799 -1.26 13.33 13.90
N ALA A 800 -0.49 14.24 14.48
CA ALA A 800 -0.95 15.24 15.44
C ALA A 800 -1.75 16.39 14.83
N GLY A 801 -1.87 16.44 13.50
CA GLY A 801 -2.61 17.48 12.80
C GLY A 801 -1.91 17.98 11.54
N VAL A 802 -2.15 19.23 11.16
CA VAL A 802 -1.55 19.86 9.98
C VAL A 802 -0.24 20.53 10.36
N TRP A 803 0.82 20.18 9.64
CA TRP A 803 2.15 20.75 9.73
C TRP A 803 2.42 21.63 8.51
N ALA A 804 3.07 22.75 8.71
CA ALA A 804 3.48 23.65 7.64
C ALA A 804 4.96 24.02 7.76
N ALA A 805 5.65 24.18 6.64
CA ALA A 805 6.96 24.79 6.54
C ALA A 805 6.93 25.88 5.48
N LEU A 806 7.13 27.13 5.90
CA LEU A 806 7.04 28.30 5.03
C LEU A 806 8.29 28.46 4.18
N ASN A 807 8.12 28.80 2.92
CA ASN A 807 9.16 28.99 1.93
C ASN A 807 9.89 30.34 2.14
N ASN A 808 11.21 30.35 1.99
CA ASN A 808 12.05 31.55 2.10
C ASN A 808 12.19 32.32 0.77
N GLY A 809 11.75 31.74 -0.34
CA GLY A 809 11.79 32.30 -1.69
C GLY A 809 13.06 32.03 -2.48
N ASP A 810 13.93 31.17 -1.97
CA ASP A 810 15.19 30.76 -2.60
C ASP A 810 15.29 29.24 -2.80
N GLY A 811 14.16 28.53 -2.69
CA GLY A 811 14.09 27.07 -2.74
C GLY A 811 14.29 26.38 -1.37
N THR A 812 14.57 27.14 -0.30
CA THR A 812 14.65 26.63 1.07
C THR A 812 13.38 26.94 1.87
N PHE A 813 13.20 26.24 2.99
CA PHE A 813 12.03 26.41 3.86
C PHE A 813 12.43 26.61 5.32
N GLN A 814 11.53 27.19 6.09
CA GLN A 814 11.59 27.29 7.54
C GLN A 814 11.35 25.91 8.18
N GLY A 815 11.68 25.79 9.46
CA GLY A 815 11.43 24.56 10.22
C GLY A 815 9.94 24.24 10.30
N PRO A 816 9.54 22.96 10.21
CA PRO A 816 8.14 22.54 10.23
C PRO A 816 7.48 22.91 11.57
N GLN A 817 6.27 23.45 11.51
CA GLN A 817 5.45 23.80 12.68
C GLN A 817 4.11 23.09 12.60
N LEU A 818 3.62 22.59 13.74
CA LEU A 818 2.24 22.14 13.87
C LEU A 818 1.34 23.37 13.92
N VAL A 819 0.49 23.54 12.91
CA VAL A 819 -0.34 24.74 12.74
C VAL A 819 -1.82 24.51 13.02
N VAL A 820 -2.29 23.26 12.98
CA VAL A 820 -3.67 22.89 13.37
C VAL A 820 -3.66 21.52 14.04
N GLU A 821 -4.22 21.39 15.25
CA GLU A 821 -4.39 20.11 15.96
C GLU A 821 -5.67 19.36 15.53
N ASN A 822 -5.86 19.22 14.22
CA ASN A 822 -6.96 18.50 13.58
C ASN A 822 -6.55 18.19 12.13
N PHE A 823 -7.43 17.62 11.31
CA PHE A 823 -7.16 17.17 9.95
C PHE A 823 -6.05 16.11 9.84
N GLY A 824 -5.47 15.70 10.96
CA GLY A 824 -4.44 14.70 11.09
C GLY A 824 -5.01 13.30 11.24
N HIS A 825 -4.14 12.32 11.08
CA HIS A 825 -4.54 10.93 11.20
C HIS A 825 -5.09 10.61 12.60
N ASP A 826 -4.42 11.10 13.65
CA ASP A 826 -4.86 10.88 15.03
C ASP A 826 -5.69 12.07 15.51
N ALA A 827 -5.16 13.27 15.33
CA ALA A 827 -5.87 14.51 15.65
C ALA A 827 -7.01 14.75 14.65
N GLY A 828 -8.23 14.45 15.08
CA GLY A 828 -9.45 14.55 14.26
C GLY A 828 -9.83 13.27 13.51
N GLY A 829 -9.01 12.22 13.55
CA GLY A 829 -9.36 10.90 13.01
C GLY A 829 -9.48 10.85 11.47
N TRP A 830 -8.68 11.66 10.75
CA TRP A 830 -8.76 11.76 9.30
C TRP A 830 -8.06 10.59 8.62
N ARG A 831 -8.54 10.20 7.44
CA ARG A 831 -8.16 8.96 6.76
C ARG A 831 -8.15 9.20 5.26
N ILE A 832 -7.12 8.77 4.54
CA ILE A 832 -6.98 9.08 3.10
C ILE A 832 -8.09 8.41 2.29
N GLU A 833 -8.48 7.20 2.65
CA GLU A 833 -9.47 6.39 1.96
C GLU A 833 -10.92 6.85 2.18
N LYS A 834 -11.16 7.74 3.15
CA LYS A 834 -12.51 8.27 3.49
C LYS A 834 -12.63 9.78 3.34
N HIS A 835 -11.57 10.48 3.75
CA HIS A 835 -11.58 11.92 4.00
C HIS A 835 -10.57 12.65 3.12
N PRO A 836 -10.95 12.97 1.87
CA PRO A 836 -10.20 13.89 1.03
C PRO A 836 -9.94 15.21 1.76
N ARG A 837 -8.70 15.68 1.67
CA ARG A 837 -8.22 16.94 2.22
C ARG A 837 -7.55 17.73 1.11
N PHE A 838 -7.80 19.02 1.09
CA PHE A 838 -7.36 19.95 0.06
C PHE A 838 -6.88 21.24 0.72
N LEU A 839 -6.09 21.98 -0.04
CA LEU A 839 -5.75 23.36 0.26
C LEU A 839 -6.35 24.20 -0.86
N ALA A 840 -6.99 25.31 -0.51
CA ALA A 840 -7.57 26.23 -1.48
C ALA A 840 -7.85 27.59 -0.82
N ASP A 841 -7.81 28.66 -1.60
CA ASP A 841 -8.20 29.99 -1.13
C ASP A 841 -9.74 30.10 -1.06
N LEU A 842 -10.30 30.06 0.16
CA LEU A 842 -11.73 30.18 0.41
C LEU A 842 -12.17 31.63 0.60
N THR A 843 -11.24 32.51 0.99
CA THR A 843 -11.55 33.89 1.37
C THR A 843 -11.30 34.89 0.23
N GLY A 844 -10.50 34.50 -0.76
CA GLY A 844 -10.03 35.34 -1.86
C GLY A 844 -8.82 36.21 -1.48
N ASP A 845 -8.14 35.92 -0.37
CA ASP A 845 -6.99 36.70 0.10
C ASP A 845 -5.64 36.22 -0.48
N ARG A 846 -5.69 35.17 -1.31
CA ARG A 846 -4.57 34.46 -1.96
C ARG A 846 -3.74 33.61 -1.03
N SER A 847 -4.17 33.40 0.20
CA SER A 847 -3.57 32.43 1.11
C SER A 847 -4.43 31.16 1.13
N ALA A 848 -3.80 29.99 1.00
CA ALA A 848 -4.56 28.75 1.02
C ALA A 848 -5.08 28.43 2.43
N ASP A 849 -6.35 28.04 2.48
CA ASP A 849 -7.06 27.52 3.65
C ASP A 849 -7.09 25.98 3.61
N ILE A 850 -7.39 25.35 4.74
CA ILE A 850 -7.59 23.89 4.80
C ILE A 850 -9.06 23.56 4.59
N VAL A 851 -9.34 22.63 3.69
CA VAL A 851 -10.67 22.04 3.51
C VAL A 851 -10.57 20.52 3.58
N GLY A 852 -11.40 19.90 4.42
CA GLY A 852 -11.46 18.46 4.56
C GLY A 852 -12.89 17.93 4.49
N PHE A 853 -13.11 16.87 3.73
CA PHE A 853 -14.38 16.15 3.70
C PHE A 853 -14.40 15.05 4.77
N GLY A 854 -14.73 15.40 6.02
CA GLY A 854 -14.75 14.50 7.18
C GLY A 854 -16.01 13.63 7.29
N TYR A 855 -16.20 12.99 8.46
CA TYR A 855 -17.36 12.13 8.73
C TYR A 855 -18.70 12.88 8.64
N ALA A 856 -18.82 13.96 9.41
CA ALA A 856 -20.06 14.72 9.57
C ALA A 856 -20.35 15.70 8.43
N GLY A 857 -19.39 15.91 7.52
CA GLY A 857 -19.46 16.95 6.51
C GLY A 857 -18.10 17.49 6.08
N VAL A 858 -18.11 18.65 5.45
CA VAL A 858 -16.93 19.44 5.09
C VAL A 858 -16.55 20.33 6.25
N TRP A 859 -15.31 20.20 6.66
CA TRP A 859 -14.66 21.01 7.66
C TRP A 859 -13.68 21.96 6.98
N GLU A 860 -13.55 23.16 7.51
CA GLU A 860 -12.52 24.11 7.09
C GLU A 860 -11.71 24.60 8.28
N ALA A 861 -10.49 25.06 8.03
CA ALA A 861 -9.76 25.94 8.92
C ALA A 861 -9.19 27.09 8.08
N LEU A 862 -9.65 28.30 8.37
CA LEU A 862 -9.24 29.50 7.63
C LEU A 862 -7.85 29.96 8.08
N ASN A 863 -7.02 30.34 7.13
CA ASN A 863 -5.69 30.88 7.33
C ASN A 863 -5.76 32.41 7.50
N GLY A 864 -5.36 32.92 8.66
CA GLY A 864 -5.26 34.37 8.92
C GLY A 864 -4.03 35.04 8.31
N GLY A 865 -3.25 34.30 7.51
CA GLY A 865 -2.00 34.71 6.88
C GLY A 865 -0.77 34.17 7.63
N LYS A 866 0.30 33.87 6.86
CA LYS A 866 1.57 33.30 7.36
C LYS A 866 1.43 31.93 8.04
N GLY A 867 0.48 31.11 7.59
CA GLY A 867 0.25 29.77 8.12
C GLY A 867 -0.39 29.72 9.51
N ALA A 868 -1.00 30.82 9.96
CA ALA A 868 -1.75 30.86 11.22
C ALA A 868 -3.22 30.51 10.97
N PHE A 869 -3.61 29.27 11.26
CA PHE A 869 -4.96 28.77 11.02
C PHE A 869 -5.87 28.96 12.23
N GLY A 870 -7.14 29.26 11.97
CA GLY A 870 -8.21 29.26 12.98
C GLY A 870 -8.68 27.85 13.36
N ASP A 871 -9.61 27.80 14.31
CA ASP A 871 -10.21 26.53 14.76
C ASP A 871 -10.96 25.83 13.61
N PRO A 872 -10.89 24.49 13.52
CA PRO A 872 -11.66 23.72 12.54
C PRO A 872 -13.17 23.87 12.73
N LEU A 873 -13.88 24.23 11.66
CA LEU A 873 -15.33 24.44 11.65
C LEU A 873 -16.03 23.55 10.64
N LEU A 874 -17.13 22.90 11.06
CA LEU A 874 -18.02 22.14 10.17
C LEU A 874 -18.92 23.10 9.38
N VAL A 875 -18.67 23.23 8.08
CA VAL A 875 -19.34 24.21 7.21
C VAL A 875 -20.41 23.62 6.29
N VAL A 876 -20.33 22.31 5.95
CA VAL A 876 -21.34 21.64 5.10
C VAL A 876 -21.60 20.22 5.58
N ARG A 877 -22.81 19.88 6.03
CA ARG A 877 -23.09 18.53 6.60
C ARG A 877 -23.25 17.40 5.56
N ASN A 878 -23.80 17.67 4.38
CA ASN A 878 -24.26 16.61 3.46
C ASN A 878 -23.22 16.13 2.43
N LEU A 879 -21.96 16.57 2.54
CA LEU A 879 -20.85 16.11 1.69
C LEU A 879 -19.82 15.25 2.43
N GLY A 880 -20.13 14.88 3.68
CA GLY A 880 -19.29 14.04 4.53
C GLY A 880 -19.46 12.54 4.25
N HIS A 881 -18.52 11.76 4.77
CA HIS A 881 -18.53 10.30 4.61
C HIS A 881 -19.81 9.67 5.19
N ASP A 882 -20.21 10.04 6.42
CA ASP A 882 -21.36 9.43 7.08
C ASP A 882 -22.65 10.19 6.76
N ALA A 883 -22.64 11.50 6.99
CA ALA A 883 -23.83 12.33 6.87
C ALA A 883 -24.35 12.49 5.43
N GLY A 884 -23.53 12.17 4.42
CA GLY A 884 -23.93 12.19 3.01
C GLY A 884 -23.64 10.90 2.22
N GLY A 885 -23.11 9.86 2.85
CA GLY A 885 -22.79 8.59 2.17
C GLY A 885 -21.67 8.70 1.13
N TRP A 886 -20.83 9.74 1.20
CA TRP A 886 -19.77 9.95 0.23
C TRP A 886 -18.61 8.96 0.46
N ARG A 887 -18.04 8.45 -0.63
CA ARG A 887 -17.08 7.34 -0.63
C ARG A 887 -16.01 7.62 -1.66
N VAL A 888 -14.72 7.58 -1.32
CA VAL A 888 -13.65 7.98 -2.24
C VAL A 888 -13.61 7.09 -3.48
N GLU A 889 -13.93 5.80 -3.33
CA GLU A 889 -13.95 4.80 -4.39
C GLU A 889 -15.14 4.91 -5.35
N ARG A 890 -16.19 5.67 -5.00
CA ARG A 890 -17.38 5.88 -5.87
C ARG A 890 -17.55 7.34 -6.27
N HIS A 891 -17.31 8.22 -5.31
CA HIS A 891 -17.70 9.62 -5.30
C HIS A 891 -16.48 10.57 -5.18
N PRO A 892 -15.77 10.83 -6.30
CA PRO A 892 -14.77 11.89 -6.35
C PRO A 892 -15.33 13.20 -5.84
N ARG A 893 -14.56 13.87 -4.99
CA ARG A 893 -14.87 15.19 -4.41
C ARG A 893 -13.67 16.07 -4.62
N PHE A 894 -13.93 17.33 -4.95
CA PHE A 894 -12.92 18.32 -5.29
C PHE A 894 -13.25 19.64 -4.61
N VAL A 895 -12.20 20.39 -4.30
CA VAL A 895 -12.27 21.82 -4.03
C VAL A 895 -11.74 22.52 -5.26
N VAL A 896 -12.56 23.41 -5.83
CA VAL A 896 -12.43 23.94 -7.18
C VAL A 896 -12.17 25.42 -7.04
N GLY A 897 -10.90 25.81 -7.06
CA GLY A 897 -10.42 27.19 -6.87
C GLY A 897 -8.91 27.30 -7.03
N ARG A 898 -8.35 28.47 -6.70
CA ARG A 898 -6.89 28.67 -6.64
C ARG A 898 -6.33 28.05 -5.36
N VAL A 899 -5.10 27.56 -5.47
CA VAL A 899 -4.30 26.93 -4.40
C VAL A 899 -2.98 27.66 -4.29
#